data_AF-A0A8C7K6E6-F1
#
_entry.id   AF-A0A8C7K6E6-F1
#
_cell.length_a   1.000
_cell.length_b   1.000
_cell.length_c   1.000
_cell.angle_alpha   90.00
_cell.angle_beta   90.00
_cell.angle_gamma   90.00
#
_symmetry.space_group_name_H-M   'P 1'
#
loop_
_entity.id
_entity.type
_entity.pdbx_description
1 polymer ?
#
loop_
_entity_poly.entity_id
_entity_poly.type
_entity_poly.pdbx_seq_one_letter_code
_entity_poly.pdbx_strand_id
1 'polypeptide(L)'
;DTLNSVFCAACCSLRSRLIYMDRKEARVCITCHSALLSGHSWEGMCGGSNQSPNPNNPAQYCSTIPPLQQIHSEGNNLLRSPPKHQGPRRRVRFADGILPNGEAAESPKLPATSPAPSQTLAVSQCSNKSFTSDLRETSLFNALSPAPASTVGSPVGSSISLIPEDGLPPILISTGVKGDYAVEEHPSEMVLIQQLEEGGPDPLVFVLNANLLAMVKLVNYVNRKCWYVTTKGMHAVGQAEVVVLLQCLPDEKSIPKDLFSHFVQLYQEALTGNVLTHLGHSFFTQSFLGSREHGGFLYVSPSFQSLQDLMLPNPPYLFGVLLQKWETPWAKMFPLRLMLRLGAEYRFYPCPLFSVRFRKPLFGEAGHTIMTLLVDFRNYQYTLPMVKGLVVDMEVKKTCIKIPSNRYNELMKAMNKSNEHVLAMGACFNELADSHLVCIQNDDGNYQTQAISIHHQPRKVTGACFFVFSGSLKASSGYLAKTSIVEDGVMVQITAETMDALRQALRDMKDFSITCGWADQEYSQEHVHIQWIDDDHNFFNKGVISPIDGKSMEFITSVRIFHGSEFKADGKVIRWTEVFFLQSEDQPNGLSDPADHSRLTENVARAFCVALCPHLKLLKEEGMAKLGLRVTLESDQVGYLAGSNGQPLLSHYLRDLDSTLIPVIHRGACQLSEGPVVMELVFYILEILS
;
A
#
# COMPACT_ATOMS: atom_id res chain seq x y z
N ASP A 1 -40.57 4.37 -0.39
CA ASP A 1 -40.24 3.59 -1.61
C ASP A 1 -38.96 3.97 -2.35
N THR A 2 -37.97 4.62 -1.73
CA THR A 2 -36.72 5.00 -2.46
C THR A 2 -35.42 4.76 -1.69
N LEU A 3 -35.36 3.76 -0.78
CA LEU A 3 -34.15 3.47 0.00
C LEU A 3 -33.59 2.03 -0.12
N ASN A 4 -34.14 1.18 -1.01
CA ASN A 4 -33.81 -0.26 -1.04
C ASN A 4 -33.09 -0.76 -2.31
N SER A 5 -32.47 0.12 -3.10
CA SER A 5 -32.13 -0.23 -4.49
C SER A 5 -30.64 -0.32 -4.87
N VAL A 6 -29.70 -0.53 -3.93
CA VAL A 6 -28.35 -1.00 -4.33
C VAL A 6 -27.70 -1.85 -3.22
N PHE A 7 -27.54 -3.16 -3.44
CA PHE A 7 -26.67 -4.03 -2.63
C PHE A 7 -25.53 -4.58 -3.49
N CYS A 8 -24.31 -4.67 -2.94
CA CYS A 8 -23.07 -4.80 -3.71
C CYS A 8 -22.83 -6.20 -4.30
N ALA A 9 -22.17 -6.24 -5.47
CA ALA A 9 -21.71 -7.46 -6.15
C ALA A 9 -20.29 -7.94 -5.73
N ALA A 10 -19.62 -7.25 -4.80
CA ALA A 10 -18.17 -7.35 -4.61
C ALA A 10 -17.68 -8.40 -3.58
N CYS A 11 -18.55 -9.05 -2.79
CA CYS A 11 -18.21 -10.32 -2.16
C CYS A 11 -19.50 -11.13 -1.86
N CYS A 12 -19.62 -12.31 -2.45
CA CYS A 12 -20.88 -13.08 -2.50
C CYS A 12 -20.78 -14.38 -1.68
N SER A 13 -20.53 -14.26 -0.37
CA SER A 13 -20.37 -15.42 0.53
C SER A 13 -21.67 -15.89 1.18
N LEU A 14 -22.70 -15.03 1.30
CA LEU A 14 -23.95 -15.35 2.01
C LEU A 14 -25.17 -15.22 1.11
N ARG A 15 -26.26 -15.93 1.42
CA ARG A 15 -27.54 -15.87 0.68
C ARG A 15 -28.59 -15.11 1.48
N SER A 16 -29.30 -14.19 0.85
CA SER A 16 -30.46 -13.49 1.46
C SER A 16 -31.56 -13.26 0.43
N ARG A 17 -32.80 -13.10 0.91
CA ARG A 17 -33.96 -12.77 0.06
C ARG A 17 -34.07 -11.26 -0.10
N LEU A 18 -34.00 -10.79 -1.34
CA LEU A 18 -33.99 -9.35 -1.62
C LEU A 18 -35.38 -8.88 -2.06
N ILE A 19 -35.90 -7.83 -1.41
CA ILE A 19 -37.26 -7.32 -1.64
C ILE A 19 -37.43 -6.81 -3.09
N TYR A 20 -36.43 -6.11 -3.64
CA TYR A 20 -36.47 -5.61 -5.02
C TYR A 20 -36.34 -6.72 -6.09
N MET A 21 -36.08 -7.97 -5.68
CA MET A 21 -36.07 -9.15 -6.55
C MET A 21 -37.27 -10.08 -6.26
N ASP A 22 -38.40 -9.53 -5.82
CA ASP A 22 -39.60 -10.30 -5.43
C ASP A 22 -39.31 -11.38 -4.36
N ARG A 23 -38.46 -11.05 -3.39
CA ARG A 23 -38.00 -11.97 -2.32
C ARG A 23 -37.28 -13.23 -2.84
N LYS A 24 -36.73 -13.20 -4.05
CA LYS A 24 -35.84 -14.26 -4.55
C LYS A 24 -34.51 -14.26 -3.79
N GLU A 25 -33.94 -15.46 -3.63
CA GLU A 25 -32.60 -15.62 -3.04
C GLU A 25 -31.52 -15.10 -3.99
N ALA A 26 -30.67 -14.22 -3.47
CA ALA A 26 -29.48 -13.72 -4.14
C ALA A 26 -28.30 -13.74 -3.17
N ARG A 27 -27.08 -13.70 -3.72
CA ARG A 27 -25.87 -13.61 -2.89
C ARG A 27 -25.61 -12.17 -2.51
N VAL A 28 -25.23 -11.96 -1.25
CA VAL A 28 -24.92 -10.66 -0.66
C VAL A 28 -23.63 -10.73 0.15
N CYS A 29 -22.98 -9.59 0.37
CA CYS A 29 -21.84 -9.50 1.28
C CYS A 29 -22.27 -9.61 2.74
N ILE A 30 -21.30 -9.85 3.63
CA ILE A 30 -21.54 -9.96 5.08
C ILE A 30 -22.20 -8.68 5.64
N THR A 31 -21.77 -7.51 5.18
CA THR A 31 -22.34 -6.22 5.59
C THR A 31 -23.80 -6.06 5.17
N CYS A 32 -24.13 -6.40 3.91
CA CYS A 32 -25.50 -6.35 3.41
C CYS A 32 -26.39 -7.40 4.09
N HIS A 33 -25.86 -8.60 4.37
CA HIS A 33 -26.58 -9.65 5.10
C HIS A 33 -26.92 -9.20 6.54
N SER A 34 -25.98 -8.57 7.23
CA SER A 34 -26.19 -8.03 8.58
C SER A 34 -27.24 -6.91 8.58
N ALA A 35 -27.20 -6.01 7.59
CA ALA A 35 -28.18 -4.94 7.42
C ALA A 35 -29.61 -5.48 7.14
N LEU A 36 -29.72 -6.54 6.34
CA LEU A 36 -31.01 -7.19 6.06
C LEU A 36 -31.60 -7.86 7.32
N LEU A 37 -30.76 -8.50 8.13
CA LEU A 37 -31.20 -9.10 9.40
C LEU A 37 -31.63 -8.05 10.42
N SER A 38 -30.91 -6.93 10.52
CA SER A 38 -31.27 -5.85 11.44
C SER A 38 -32.51 -5.07 10.99
N GLY A 39 -32.73 -4.91 9.68
CA GLY A 39 -33.95 -4.32 9.12
C GLY A 39 -35.23 -5.12 9.42
N HIS A 40 -35.17 -6.46 9.42
CA HIS A 40 -36.30 -7.31 9.81
C HIS A 40 -36.72 -7.17 11.28
N SER A 41 -35.83 -6.68 12.15
CA SER A 41 -36.17 -6.37 13.55
C SER A 41 -36.96 -5.06 13.70
N TRP A 42 -36.96 -4.19 12.69
CA TRP A 42 -37.59 -2.86 12.74
C TRP A 42 -38.98 -2.85 12.10
N GLU A 43 -39.23 -3.74 11.12
CA GLU A 43 -40.58 -3.96 10.56
C GLU A 43 -41.55 -4.66 11.54
N GLY A 44 -41.03 -5.30 12.60
CA GLY A 44 -41.85 -5.91 13.67
C GLY A 44 -42.37 -4.93 14.73
N MET A 45 -41.97 -3.65 14.70
CA MET A 45 -42.27 -2.68 15.76
C MET A 45 -43.23 -1.55 15.34
N CYS A 46 -43.76 -1.57 14.11
CA CYS A 46 -44.73 -0.59 13.64
C CYS A 46 -45.99 -1.28 13.07
N GLY A 47 -46.78 -1.87 13.95
CA GLY A 47 -48.13 -2.39 13.71
C GLY A 47 -48.89 -2.52 15.04
N GLY A 48 -50.06 -1.90 15.16
CA GLY A 48 -50.70 -1.54 16.43
C GLY A 48 -51.31 -2.64 17.31
N SER A 49 -51.23 -2.39 18.63
CA SER A 49 -52.20 -2.58 19.74
C SER A 49 -53.03 -3.88 19.92
N ASN A 50 -53.04 -4.31 21.19
CA ASN A 50 -53.98 -5.18 21.92
C ASN A 50 -53.65 -6.68 22.03
N GLN A 51 -52.77 -7.02 22.99
CA GLN A 51 -52.92 -8.26 23.78
C GLN A 51 -52.65 -7.95 25.26
N SER A 52 -53.65 -8.22 26.11
CA SER A 52 -53.50 -8.24 27.56
C SER A 52 -52.69 -9.48 28.00
N PRO A 53 -51.88 -9.38 29.08
CA PRO A 53 -51.10 -10.53 29.57
C PRO A 53 -52.02 -11.60 30.19
N ASN A 54 -51.64 -12.86 29.98
CA ASN A 54 -52.42 -14.03 30.36
C ASN A 54 -52.47 -14.19 31.91
N PRO A 55 -53.65 -14.24 32.55
CA PRO A 55 -53.79 -14.31 34.01
C PRO A 55 -53.29 -15.62 34.65
N ASN A 56 -52.92 -16.64 33.86
CA ASN A 56 -52.44 -17.93 34.36
C ASN A 56 -50.90 -18.11 34.35
N ASN A 57 -50.11 -17.06 34.13
CA ASN A 57 -48.64 -17.14 34.14
C ASN A 57 -47.99 -16.19 35.18
N PRO A 58 -47.63 -16.68 36.38
CA PRO A 58 -47.06 -15.85 37.45
C PRO A 58 -45.68 -15.26 37.14
N ALA A 59 -44.98 -15.73 36.11
CA ALA A 59 -43.63 -15.29 35.77
C ALA A 59 -43.56 -13.91 35.07
N GLN A 60 -44.71 -13.35 34.66
CA GLN A 60 -44.77 -12.04 33.99
C GLN A 60 -44.91 -10.84 34.95
N TYR A 61 -44.92 -11.05 36.27
CA TYR A 61 -45.13 -9.99 37.27
C TYR A 61 -43.99 -9.75 38.27
N CYS A 62 -42.83 -10.43 38.15
CA CYS A 62 -41.76 -10.31 39.16
C CYS A 62 -40.43 -9.79 38.59
N SER A 63 -40.12 -8.53 38.93
CA SER A 63 -38.77 -7.97 38.98
C SER A 63 -38.01 -8.58 40.16
N THR A 64 -36.79 -9.09 39.95
CA THR A 64 -35.94 -9.61 41.04
C THR A 64 -34.60 -8.88 41.09
N ILE A 65 -34.56 -7.84 41.92
CA ILE A 65 -33.32 -7.32 42.51
C ILE A 65 -33.15 -8.01 43.88
N PRO A 66 -32.05 -8.74 44.15
CA PRO A 66 -31.82 -9.36 45.45
C PRO A 66 -31.49 -8.32 46.56
N PRO A 67 -32.00 -8.48 47.80
CA PRO A 67 -31.96 -7.43 48.82
C PRO A 67 -30.80 -7.59 49.81
N LEU A 68 -29.69 -6.86 49.61
CA LEU A 68 -28.73 -6.52 50.69
C LEU A 68 -28.11 -5.12 50.55
N GLN A 69 -28.69 -4.22 49.74
CA GLN A 69 -28.18 -2.85 49.56
C GLN A 69 -29.28 -1.77 49.64
N GLN A 70 -30.06 -1.77 50.72
CA GLN A 70 -30.80 -0.57 51.09
C GLN A 70 -30.65 -0.30 52.59
N ILE A 71 -30.10 0.89 52.90
CA ILE A 71 -30.19 1.68 54.14
C ILE A 71 -29.04 1.52 55.17
N HIS A 72 -28.06 2.46 55.18
CA HIS A 72 -27.99 3.60 56.13
C HIS A 72 -26.69 4.45 55.99
N SER A 73 -26.83 5.68 56.49
CA SER A 73 -26.03 6.91 56.30
C SER A 73 -24.91 7.15 57.33
N GLU A 74 -23.98 8.05 56.96
CA GLU A 74 -23.13 8.97 57.77
C GLU A 74 -22.22 8.48 58.93
N GLY A 75 -20.94 8.89 58.88
CA GLY A 75 -20.19 9.38 60.06
C GLY A 75 -18.93 8.62 60.57
N ASN A 76 -17.76 9.26 60.39
CA ASN A 76 -16.53 9.24 61.22
C ASN A 76 -15.61 8.00 61.40
N ASN A 77 -14.38 8.17 60.87
CA ASN A 77 -13.06 8.12 61.52
C ASN A 77 -12.52 6.86 62.28
N LEU A 78 -11.30 6.47 61.83
CA LEU A 78 -10.14 5.83 62.49
C LEU A 78 -9.88 4.31 62.30
N LEU A 79 -8.73 4.08 61.63
CA LEU A 79 -7.73 3.01 61.71
C LEU A 79 -8.18 1.53 61.79
N ARG A 80 -7.90 0.81 60.69
CA ARG A 80 -7.07 -0.42 60.74
C ARG A 80 -6.60 -0.84 59.34
N SER A 81 -5.30 -1.08 59.22
CA SER A 81 -4.61 -1.77 58.11
C SER A 81 -3.97 -3.06 58.64
N PRO A 82 -3.47 -4.02 57.82
CA PRO A 82 -3.78 -4.39 56.42
C PRO A 82 -4.09 -5.91 56.29
N PRO A 83 -4.16 -6.50 55.08
CA PRO A 83 -2.98 -7.27 54.65
C PRO A 83 -2.58 -7.06 53.18
N LYS A 84 -1.28 -7.34 52.93
CA LYS A 84 -0.56 -7.21 51.67
C LYS A 84 -1.00 -8.28 50.66
N HIS A 85 -1.45 -7.87 49.48
CA HIS A 85 -1.40 -8.70 48.27
C HIS A 85 -0.45 -8.06 47.26
N GLN A 86 0.70 -8.71 47.05
CA GLN A 86 1.60 -8.44 45.94
C GLN A 86 1.07 -9.18 44.71
N GLY A 87 0.38 -8.45 43.83
CA GLY A 87 0.24 -8.83 42.41
C GLY A 87 1.27 -8.06 41.59
N PRO A 88 1.66 -8.53 40.39
CA PRO A 88 2.63 -7.85 39.55
C PRO A 88 2.10 -6.46 39.18
N ARG A 89 2.78 -5.40 39.64
CA ARG A 89 2.48 -4.02 39.26
C ARG A 89 2.99 -3.79 37.83
N ARG A 90 2.06 -3.67 36.87
CA ARG A 90 2.34 -3.22 35.50
C ARG A 90 3.03 -1.85 35.56
N ARG A 91 4.15 -1.69 34.87
CA ARG A 91 4.93 -0.45 34.85
C ARG A 91 4.53 0.39 33.64
N VAL A 92 4.20 1.66 33.89
CA VAL A 92 3.86 2.65 32.86
C VAL A 92 5.14 3.39 32.47
N ARG A 93 5.41 3.53 31.17
CA ARG A 93 6.41 4.46 30.65
C ARG A 93 5.70 5.55 29.87
N PHE A 94 5.96 6.80 30.23
CA PHE A 94 5.49 7.96 29.50
C PHE A 94 6.40 8.24 28.29
N ALA A 95 5.90 8.98 27.31
CA ALA A 95 6.59 9.25 26.04
C ALA A 95 7.89 10.08 26.20
N ASP A 96 8.11 10.67 27.38
CA ASP A 96 9.35 11.38 27.78
C ASP A 96 10.39 10.47 28.47
N GLY A 97 10.10 9.17 28.62
CA GLY A 97 10.99 8.20 29.28
C GLY A 97 10.98 8.28 30.81
N ILE A 98 10.10 9.08 31.43
CA ILE A 98 10.07 9.26 32.88
C ILE A 98 9.15 8.19 33.51
N LEU A 99 9.60 7.57 34.60
CA LEU A 99 8.79 6.67 35.43
C LEU A 99 8.03 7.47 36.51
N PRO A 100 6.86 6.99 36.98
CA PRO A 100 6.03 7.72 37.95
C PRO A 100 6.65 7.93 39.36
N ASN A 101 7.92 7.55 39.57
CA ASN A 101 8.67 7.76 40.82
C ASN A 101 9.94 8.62 40.66
N GLY A 102 10.20 9.25 39.52
CA GLY A 102 11.28 10.24 39.39
C GLY A 102 12.72 9.68 39.47
N GLU A 103 12.92 8.37 39.26
CA GLU A 103 14.27 7.80 39.11
C GLU A 103 14.66 7.79 37.62
N ALA A 104 15.71 8.55 37.29
CA ALA A 104 16.34 8.55 35.99
C ALA A 104 17.03 7.19 35.74
N ALA A 105 16.74 6.57 34.59
CA ALA A 105 17.49 5.39 34.15
C ALA A 105 18.95 5.80 33.85
N GLU A 106 19.88 4.97 34.32
CA GLU A 106 21.32 5.17 34.28
C GLU A 106 21.84 5.53 32.88
N SER A 107 22.65 6.58 32.81
CA SER A 107 23.41 6.98 31.62
C SER A 107 24.68 6.11 31.50
N PRO A 108 25.10 5.69 30.28
CA PRO A 108 26.42 5.09 30.11
C PRO A 108 27.50 6.17 30.29
N LYS A 109 28.47 5.87 31.17
CA LYS A 109 29.67 6.67 31.45
C LYS A 109 30.45 7.01 30.17
N LEU A 110 30.81 8.28 30.01
CA LEU A 110 31.97 8.72 29.21
C LEU A 110 33.08 9.21 30.15
N PRO A 111 34.38 8.93 29.88
CA PRO A 111 35.47 9.38 30.73
C PRO A 111 35.81 10.86 30.51
N ALA A 112 36.01 11.55 31.63
CA ALA A 112 36.32 12.97 31.71
C ALA A 112 37.83 13.25 31.62
N THR A 113 38.18 14.39 31.02
CA THR A 113 39.38 15.16 31.40
C THR A 113 39.12 16.66 31.16
N SER A 114 39.19 17.44 32.23
CA SER A 114 39.29 18.91 32.28
C SER A 114 40.59 19.26 33.07
N PRO A 115 41.14 20.50 33.09
CA PRO A 115 40.48 21.70 33.63
C PRO A 115 40.82 23.10 33.03
N ALA A 116 39.79 23.97 32.91
CA ALA A 116 39.55 25.38 33.36
C ALA A 116 40.69 26.46 33.47
N PRO A 117 40.43 27.78 33.79
CA PRO A 117 39.15 28.52 33.96
C PRO A 117 39.10 30.04 33.51
N SER A 118 37.90 30.64 33.67
CA SER A 118 37.57 32.05 34.08
C SER A 118 37.45 33.21 33.06
N GLN A 119 36.26 33.83 32.96
CA GLN A 119 35.90 35.13 33.59
C GLN A 119 34.48 35.63 33.23
N THR A 120 33.97 36.50 34.10
CA THR A 120 32.57 36.87 34.40
C THR A 120 32.21 38.29 33.87
N LEU A 121 30.94 38.69 34.07
CA LEU A 121 30.32 40.06 34.08
C LEU A 121 29.57 40.47 32.79
N ALA A 122 28.50 41.28 32.78
CA ALA A 122 27.43 41.66 33.71
C ALA A 122 26.41 42.51 32.92
N VAL A 123 25.13 42.25 33.18
CA VAL A 123 23.92 43.11 33.15
C VAL A 123 24.05 44.59 32.70
N SER A 124 23.14 45.02 31.82
CA SER A 124 22.49 46.34 31.93
C SER A 124 21.07 46.35 31.33
N GLN A 125 20.08 46.63 32.17
CA GLN A 125 18.68 46.94 31.82
C GLN A 125 18.49 48.45 31.57
N CYS A 126 17.41 48.77 30.84
CA CYS A 126 16.48 49.93 30.92
C CYS A 126 16.28 50.61 29.57
N SER A 127 15.16 51.23 29.20
CA SER A 127 13.73 51.21 29.57
C SER A 127 13.08 52.34 28.74
N ASN A 128 11.91 52.07 28.15
CA ASN A 128 10.75 52.96 28.02
C ASN A 128 10.71 54.18 27.06
N LYS A 129 9.55 54.20 26.35
CA LYS A 129 8.57 55.29 26.08
C LYS A 129 8.43 55.86 24.65
N SER A 130 7.37 55.36 24.01
CA SER A 130 6.29 56.05 23.29
C SER A 130 6.33 57.57 23.10
N PHE A 131 6.08 58.01 21.86
CA PHE A 131 5.27 59.20 21.55
C PHE A 131 4.47 59.00 20.26
N THR A 132 3.18 59.33 20.33
CA THR A 132 2.18 59.47 19.28
C THR A 132 2.20 60.88 18.69
N SER A 133 1.97 61.03 17.38
CA SER A 133 1.44 62.26 16.78
C SER A 133 0.83 61.96 15.40
N ASP A 134 -0.49 62.05 15.32
CA ASP A 134 -1.27 62.17 14.08
C ASP A 134 -0.98 63.51 13.37
N LEU A 135 -0.99 63.52 12.03
CA LEU A 135 -1.50 64.63 11.21
C LEU A 135 -1.93 64.08 9.83
N ARG A 136 -3.17 64.41 9.45
CA ARG A 136 -3.79 64.13 8.14
C ARG A 136 -3.43 65.21 7.13
N GLU A 137 -3.27 64.85 5.85
CA GLU A 137 -3.89 65.59 4.74
C GLU A 137 -3.84 64.82 3.39
N THR A 138 -4.95 64.93 2.66
CA THR A 138 -5.30 64.35 1.36
C THR A 138 -4.76 65.16 0.18
N SER A 139 -4.21 64.51 -0.85
CA SER A 139 -4.43 64.90 -2.26
C SER A 139 -3.99 63.82 -3.25
N LEU A 140 -4.73 63.75 -4.36
CA LEU A 140 -4.74 62.75 -5.42
C LEU A 140 -3.63 63.00 -6.47
N PHE A 141 -3.38 61.95 -7.28
CA PHE A 141 -2.59 61.87 -8.52
C PHE A 141 -1.09 61.55 -8.40
N ASN A 142 -0.72 60.27 -8.52
CA ASN A 142 -0.23 59.71 -9.78
C ASN A 142 0.10 58.22 -9.64
N ALA A 143 -0.34 57.45 -10.64
CA ALA A 143 -0.10 56.04 -10.81
C ALA A 143 1.36 55.75 -11.24
N LEU A 144 1.76 54.48 -11.05
CA LEU A 144 2.97 53.77 -11.53
C LEU A 144 4.00 53.46 -10.43
N SER A 145 3.86 52.30 -9.77
CA SER A 145 4.97 51.40 -9.35
C SER A 145 4.45 50.16 -8.59
N PRO A 146 5.20 49.03 -8.57
CA PRO A 146 4.67 47.67 -8.49
C PRO A 146 4.23 47.25 -7.09
N ALA A 147 3.25 46.36 -7.02
CA ALA A 147 2.74 45.80 -5.77
C ALA A 147 3.82 45.00 -5.03
N PRO A 148 3.89 45.08 -3.69
CA PRO A 148 4.84 44.31 -2.90
C PRO A 148 4.40 42.85 -2.82
N ALA A 149 5.39 41.95 -2.91
CA ALA A 149 5.24 40.52 -2.69
C ALA A 149 4.55 40.25 -1.34
N SER A 150 3.45 39.51 -1.37
CA SER A 150 2.72 39.08 -0.18
C SER A 150 3.41 37.88 0.47
N THR A 151 3.69 38.01 1.76
CA THR A 151 4.16 36.92 2.63
C THR A 151 2.99 36.00 3.01
N VAL A 152 3.09 34.76 2.50
CA VAL A 152 2.62 33.45 3.00
C VAL A 152 1.35 33.41 3.86
N GLY A 153 0.21 33.27 3.18
CA GLY A 153 -0.93 32.44 3.60
C GLY A 153 -1.35 31.62 2.37
N SER A 154 -1.35 30.29 2.48
CA SER A 154 -1.57 29.27 1.42
C SER A 154 -2.02 29.80 0.04
N PRO A 155 -1.12 29.91 -0.96
CA PRO A 155 -1.46 30.46 -2.28
C PRO A 155 -2.11 29.44 -3.23
N VAL A 156 -2.18 28.17 -2.83
CA VAL A 156 -2.58 27.08 -3.72
C VAL A 156 -4.07 26.81 -3.53
N GLY A 157 -4.88 27.05 -4.57
CA GLY A 157 -6.33 26.83 -4.53
C GLY A 157 -6.70 25.41 -4.10
N SER A 158 -7.85 25.25 -3.44
CA SER A 158 -8.34 23.96 -2.94
C SER A 158 -8.83 23.00 -4.04
N SER A 159 -8.64 23.34 -5.31
CA SER A 159 -9.09 22.53 -6.44
C SER A 159 -8.45 21.14 -6.45
N ILE A 160 -9.22 20.13 -6.89
CA ILE A 160 -8.71 18.77 -7.13
C ILE A 160 -7.65 18.71 -8.25
N SER A 161 -7.66 19.68 -9.16
CA SER A 161 -6.68 19.85 -10.24
C SER A 161 -6.39 21.34 -10.44
N LEU A 162 -5.11 21.69 -10.49
CA LEU A 162 -4.60 23.02 -10.82
C LEU A 162 -3.99 23.06 -12.22
N ILE A 163 -4.22 22.02 -13.02
CA ILE A 163 -3.78 21.96 -14.41
C ILE A 163 -4.73 22.83 -15.24
N PRO A 164 -4.27 23.92 -15.88
CA PRO A 164 -5.12 24.76 -16.71
C PRO A 164 -5.48 24.04 -18.02
N GLU A 165 -6.56 24.47 -18.69
CA GLU A 165 -6.92 23.97 -20.03
C GLU A 165 -5.81 24.28 -21.04
N ASP A 166 -5.26 25.50 -20.97
CA ASP A 166 -4.14 25.97 -21.76
C ASP A 166 -2.98 26.40 -20.85
N GLY A 167 -1.78 25.90 -21.12
CA GLY A 167 -0.56 26.28 -20.38
C GLY A 167 0.03 25.14 -19.54
N LEU A 168 0.76 25.49 -18.47
CA LEU A 168 1.37 24.54 -17.53
C LEU A 168 0.78 24.78 -16.13
N PRO A 169 0.74 23.75 -15.26
CA PRO A 169 0.35 23.95 -13.87
C PRO A 169 1.33 24.86 -13.13
N PRO A 170 0.93 25.43 -11.97
CA PRO A 170 1.80 26.24 -11.14
C PRO A 170 3.10 25.52 -10.76
N ILE A 171 4.19 26.28 -10.60
CA ILE A 171 5.51 25.77 -10.20
C ILE A 171 5.95 26.36 -8.86
N LEU A 172 6.64 25.56 -8.04
CA LEU A 172 7.32 26.00 -6.82
C LEU A 172 8.75 26.44 -7.15
N ILE A 173 9.10 27.67 -6.77
CA ILE A 173 10.42 28.26 -6.91
C ILE A 173 11.03 28.40 -5.52
N SER A 174 12.21 27.82 -5.30
CA SER A 174 12.93 28.02 -4.03
C SER A 174 13.39 29.48 -3.92
N THR A 175 13.09 30.12 -2.79
CA THR A 175 13.53 31.51 -2.54
C THR A 175 14.98 31.59 -2.03
N GLY A 176 15.68 30.46 -1.93
CA GLY A 176 17.04 30.37 -1.37
C GLY A 176 17.08 30.28 0.16
N VAL A 177 15.93 30.42 0.84
CA VAL A 177 15.76 30.16 2.28
C VAL A 177 15.16 28.78 2.46
N LYS A 178 15.78 27.93 3.28
CA LYS A 178 15.35 26.54 3.48
C LYS A 178 13.91 26.49 4.03
N GLY A 179 13.00 25.94 3.23
CA GLY A 179 11.58 25.79 3.61
C GLY A 179 10.67 26.91 3.11
N ASP A 180 11.21 27.92 2.43
CA ASP A 180 10.45 29.01 1.83
C ASP A 180 10.40 28.85 0.29
N TYR A 181 9.19 28.95 -0.25
CA TYR A 181 8.89 28.69 -1.66
C TYR A 181 7.92 29.75 -2.18
N ALA A 182 8.24 30.31 -3.34
CA ALA A 182 7.31 31.12 -4.11
C ALA A 182 6.52 30.23 -5.08
N VAL A 183 5.26 30.58 -5.34
CA VAL A 183 4.42 29.91 -6.34
C VAL A 183 4.33 30.83 -7.56
N GLU A 184 4.73 30.33 -8.73
CA GLU A 184 4.45 30.97 -10.03
C GLU A 184 3.28 30.23 -10.69
N GLU A 185 2.12 30.89 -10.80
CA GLU A 185 0.89 30.24 -11.25
C GLU A 185 0.86 29.90 -12.74
N HIS A 186 1.49 30.73 -13.58
CA HIS A 186 1.44 30.62 -15.05
C HIS A 186 2.85 30.65 -15.65
N PRO A 187 3.64 29.59 -15.45
CA PRO A 187 5.03 29.59 -15.87
C PRO A 187 5.20 29.52 -17.39
N SER A 188 6.23 30.20 -17.90
CA SER A 188 6.58 30.14 -19.32
C SER A 188 7.28 28.82 -19.67
N GLU A 189 6.62 27.98 -20.48
CA GLU A 189 7.16 26.70 -20.93
C GLU A 189 8.53 26.82 -21.62
N MET A 190 8.75 27.88 -22.39
CA MET A 190 10.03 28.13 -23.07
C MET A 190 11.18 28.35 -22.07
N VAL A 191 10.94 29.12 -21.00
CA VAL A 191 11.93 29.38 -19.95
C VAL A 191 12.22 28.10 -19.17
N LEU A 192 11.18 27.34 -18.83
CA LEU A 192 11.35 26.07 -18.11
C LEU A 192 12.12 25.02 -18.90
N ILE A 193 11.90 24.94 -20.21
CA ILE A 193 12.66 24.04 -21.09
C ILE A 193 14.13 24.45 -21.12
N GLN A 194 14.42 25.75 -21.24
CA GLN A 194 15.80 26.24 -21.18
C GLN A 194 16.48 25.85 -19.86
N GLN A 195 15.79 26.04 -18.73
CA GLN A 195 16.31 25.65 -17.41
C GLN A 195 16.59 24.14 -17.31
N LEU A 196 15.72 23.30 -17.89
CA LEU A 196 15.93 21.85 -17.93
C LEU A 196 17.12 21.46 -18.80
N GLU A 197 17.35 22.17 -19.90
CA GLU A 197 18.47 21.94 -20.82
C GLU A 197 19.81 22.44 -20.25
N GLU A 198 19.79 23.49 -19.44
CA GLU A 198 20.95 23.97 -18.67
C GLU A 198 21.47 22.94 -17.66
N GLY A 199 20.63 21.97 -17.27
CA GLY A 199 21.07 20.77 -16.54
C GLY A 199 21.31 20.98 -15.04
N GLY A 200 20.53 21.86 -14.41
CA GLY A 200 20.59 22.11 -12.97
C GLY A 200 20.43 20.84 -12.08
N PRO A 201 20.94 20.86 -10.85
CA PRO A 201 20.86 19.72 -9.94
C PRO A 201 19.42 19.44 -9.48
N ASP A 202 18.61 20.49 -9.28
CA ASP A 202 17.26 20.37 -8.76
C ASP A 202 16.22 20.18 -9.88
N PRO A 203 15.20 19.32 -9.67
CA PRO A 203 14.10 19.18 -10.62
C PRO A 203 13.15 20.38 -10.56
N LEU A 204 12.43 20.64 -11.65
CA LEU A 204 11.27 21.54 -11.64
C LEU A 204 10.13 20.90 -10.84
N VAL A 205 9.47 21.66 -9.97
CA VAL A 205 8.42 21.12 -9.07
C VAL A 205 7.06 21.74 -9.38
N PHE A 206 6.23 21.00 -10.12
CA PHE A 206 4.87 21.41 -10.46
C PHE A 206 3.87 21.04 -9.35
N VAL A 207 2.91 21.91 -9.12
CA VAL A 207 1.81 21.73 -8.16
C VAL A 207 0.57 21.27 -8.92
N LEU A 208 0.21 19.99 -8.81
CA LEU A 208 -0.95 19.42 -9.50
C LEU A 208 -2.24 19.64 -8.71
N ASN A 209 -2.14 19.55 -7.38
CA ASN A 209 -3.11 20.06 -6.41
C ASN A 209 -2.37 20.33 -5.08
N ALA A 210 -3.10 20.80 -4.06
CA ALA A 210 -2.50 21.15 -2.77
C ALA A 210 -1.79 19.98 -2.03
N ASN A 211 -2.04 18.73 -2.43
CA ASN A 211 -1.48 17.52 -1.81
C ASN A 211 -0.64 16.66 -2.77
N LEU A 212 -0.53 17.05 -4.05
CA LEU A 212 0.16 16.27 -5.08
C LEU A 212 1.07 17.17 -5.92
N LEU A 213 2.35 16.82 -5.93
CA LEU A 213 3.38 17.47 -6.71
C LEU A 213 3.91 16.54 -7.80
N ALA A 214 4.38 17.11 -8.90
CA ALA A 214 5.13 16.41 -9.94
C ALA A 214 6.51 17.06 -10.14
N MET A 215 7.56 16.29 -9.96
CA MET A 215 8.94 16.73 -10.18
C MET A 215 9.39 16.31 -11.57
N VAL A 216 9.94 17.23 -12.35
CA VAL A 216 10.36 17.03 -13.75
C VAL A 216 11.84 17.34 -13.91
N LYS A 217 12.58 16.45 -14.55
CA LYS A 217 13.99 16.64 -14.91
C LYS A 217 14.31 15.99 -16.27
N LEU A 218 15.29 16.50 -16.99
CA LEU A 218 15.90 15.79 -18.12
C LEU A 218 17.07 14.95 -17.61
N VAL A 219 17.06 13.65 -17.91
CA VAL A 219 18.12 12.71 -17.49
C VAL A 219 18.65 11.93 -18.67
N ASN A 220 19.89 11.47 -18.59
CA ASN A 220 20.44 10.47 -19.51
C ASN A 220 20.37 9.10 -18.84
N TYR A 221 19.33 8.33 -19.15
CA TYR A 221 19.11 7.01 -18.57
C TYR A 221 19.46 5.92 -19.60
N VAL A 222 20.51 5.16 -19.31
CA VAL A 222 21.03 4.08 -20.17
C VAL A 222 21.20 4.52 -21.63
N ASN A 223 21.95 5.61 -21.82
CA ASN A 223 22.24 6.23 -23.12
C ASN A 223 20.99 6.76 -23.86
N ARG A 224 19.95 7.16 -23.12
CA ARG A 224 18.74 7.79 -23.67
C ARG A 224 18.44 9.09 -22.91
N LYS A 225 18.26 10.18 -23.66
CA LYS A 225 17.68 11.42 -23.11
C LYS A 225 16.21 11.16 -22.80
N CYS A 226 15.83 11.30 -21.53
CA CYS A 226 14.49 11.00 -21.03
C CYS A 226 13.95 12.18 -20.22
N TRP A 227 12.65 12.43 -20.36
CA TRP A 227 11.87 13.13 -19.35
C TRP A 227 11.73 12.21 -18.15
N TYR A 228 12.32 12.61 -17.03
CA TYR A 228 12.16 11.99 -15.74
C TYR A 228 11.08 12.74 -14.96
N VAL A 229 9.95 12.07 -14.75
CA VAL A 229 8.82 12.66 -14.02
C VAL A 229 8.44 11.78 -12.85
N THR A 230 8.37 12.37 -11.65
CA THR A 230 8.02 11.64 -10.42
C THR A 230 6.94 12.35 -9.63
N THR A 231 6.12 11.61 -8.90
CA THR A 231 5.13 12.19 -8.00
C THR A 231 5.66 12.35 -6.57
N LYS A 232 5.08 13.29 -5.83
CA LYS A 232 5.17 13.38 -4.37
C LYS A 232 3.80 13.73 -3.80
N GLY A 233 3.23 12.83 -3.01
CA GLY A 233 1.90 12.97 -2.42
C GLY A 233 1.05 11.71 -2.47
N MET A 234 1.41 10.73 -3.31
CA MET A 234 0.65 9.48 -3.46
C MET A 234 0.62 8.65 -2.18
N HIS A 235 1.68 8.69 -1.37
CA HIS A 235 1.72 7.96 -0.10
C HIS A 235 0.59 8.34 0.84
N ALA A 236 0.14 9.60 0.81
CA ALA A 236 -0.91 10.11 1.66
C ALA A 236 -2.33 9.60 1.29
N VAL A 237 -2.44 8.91 0.15
CA VAL A 237 -3.65 8.22 -0.30
C VAL A 237 -3.42 6.70 -0.41
N GLY A 238 -2.39 6.17 0.27
CA GLY A 238 -2.09 4.73 0.30
C GLY A 238 -1.54 4.16 -1.01
N GLN A 239 -1.14 5.03 -1.94
CA GLN A 239 -0.61 4.70 -3.26
C GLN A 239 0.93 4.84 -3.25
N ALA A 240 1.64 3.97 -3.97
CA ALA A 240 3.08 4.15 -4.16
C ALA A 240 3.37 5.38 -5.04
N GLU A 241 4.48 6.09 -4.83
CA GLU A 241 4.84 7.18 -5.75
C GLU A 241 5.08 6.63 -7.16
N VAL A 242 4.76 7.40 -8.19
CA VAL A 242 4.87 7.00 -9.58
C VAL A 242 6.07 7.69 -10.22
N VAL A 243 6.87 6.92 -10.94
CA VAL A 243 8.03 7.37 -11.71
C VAL A 243 7.78 7.05 -13.19
N VAL A 244 7.96 8.02 -14.07
CA VAL A 244 7.90 7.83 -15.52
C VAL A 244 9.19 8.35 -16.14
N LEU A 245 9.94 7.44 -16.77
CA LEU A 245 11.08 7.76 -17.63
C LEU A 245 10.60 7.75 -19.08
N LEU A 246 10.21 8.89 -19.64
CA LEU A 246 9.70 8.97 -21.01
C LEU A 246 10.81 9.41 -21.97
N GLN A 247 11.19 8.55 -22.91
CA GLN A 247 12.20 8.89 -23.90
C GLN A 247 11.79 10.16 -24.68
N CYS A 248 12.71 11.12 -24.77
CA CYS A 248 12.50 12.36 -25.52
C CYS A 248 12.34 12.06 -27.01
N LEU A 249 11.43 12.78 -27.67
CA LEU A 249 11.38 12.81 -29.12
C LEU A 249 12.54 13.69 -29.66
N PRO A 250 12.94 13.51 -30.93
CA PRO A 250 13.86 14.43 -31.58
C PRO A 250 13.31 15.86 -31.54
N ASP A 251 14.15 16.83 -31.15
CA ASP A 251 13.83 18.25 -31.07
C ASP A 251 12.55 18.59 -30.28
N GLU A 252 12.26 17.81 -29.23
CA GLU A 252 11.08 18.01 -28.39
C GLU A 252 11.18 19.28 -27.53
N LYS A 253 10.29 20.24 -27.80
CA LYS A 253 10.24 21.57 -27.14
C LYS A 253 8.96 21.78 -26.33
N SER A 254 8.35 20.71 -25.85
CA SER A 254 7.17 20.77 -25.01
C SER A 254 7.28 19.76 -23.89
N ILE A 255 6.87 20.16 -22.69
CA ILE A 255 6.80 19.27 -21.54
C ILE A 255 5.63 18.29 -21.77
N PRO A 256 5.76 16.99 -21.47
CA PRO A 256 4.69 16.00 -21.67
C PRO A 256 3.55 16.16 -20.64
N LYS A 257 2.70 17.18 -20.82
CA LYS A 257 1.65 17.60 -19.87
C LYS A 257 0.61 16.53 -19.56
N ASP A 258 0.37 15.61 -20.50
CA ASP A 258 -0.57 14.50 -20.31
C ASP A 258 -0.22 13.63 -19.09
N LEU A 259 1.06 13.54 -18.70
CA LEU A 259 1.49 12.85 -17.49
C LEU A 259 0.92 13.49 -16.22
N PHE A 260 0.78 14.82 -16.19
CA PHE A 260 0.23 15.53 -15.03
C PHE A 260 -1.24 15.19 -14.82
N SER A 261 -2.03 15.24 -15.90
CA SER A 261 -3.45 14.87 -15.86
C SER A 261 -3.63 13.42 -15.44
N HIS A 262 -2.76 12.54 -15.92
CA HIS A 262 -2.73 11.13 -15.51
C HIS A 262 -2.44 10.96 -14.01
N PHE A 263 -1.47 11.69 -13.46
CA PHE A 263 -1.19 11.61 -12.02
C PHE A 263 -2.35 12.12 -11.15
N VAL A 264 -3.06 13.17 -11.59
CA VAL A 264 -4.28 13.62 -10.91
C VAL A 264 -5.35 12.52 -10.93
N GLN A 265 -5.54 11.85 -12.07
CA GLN A 265 -6.46 10.71 -12.18
C GLN A 265 -6.06 9.58 -11.23
N LEU A 266 -4.79 9.16 -11.20
CA LEU A 266 -4.31 8.11 -10.29
C LEU A 266 -4.52 8.47 -8.81
N TYR A 267 -4.35 9.75 -8.46
CA TYR A 267 -4.58 10.24 -7.10
C TYR A 267 -6.07 10.17 -6.73
N GLN A 268 -6.97 10.54 -7.65
CA GLN A 268 -8.42 10.39 -7.48
C GLN A 268 -8.85 8.93 -7.36
N GLU A 269 -8.31 8.04 -8.19
CA GLU A 269 -8.57 6.61 -8.10
C GLU A 269 -8.11 6.06 -6.73
N ALA A 270 -6.92 6.44 -6.27
CA ALA A 270 -6.40 6.04 -4.96
C ALA A 270 -7.26 6.52 -3.79
N LEU A 271 -7.83 7.73 -3.86
CA LEU A 271 -8.79 8.23 -2.86
C LEU A 271 -10.04 7.34 -2.75
N THR A 272 -10.42 6.66 -3.83
CA THR A 272 -11.55 5.71 -3.84
C THR A 272 -11.14 4.28 -3.47
N GLY A 273 -9.89 4.06 -3.06
CA GLY A 273 -9.32 2.75 -2.72
C GLY A 273 -8.80 1.95 -3.91
N ASN A 274 -8.81 2.52 -5.12
CA ASN A 274 -8.25 1.88 -6.32
C ASN A 274 -6.78 2.27 -6.46
N VAL A 275 -5.89 1.44 -5.90
CA VAL A 275 -4.44 1.68 -5.91
C VAL A 275 -3.69 0.77 -6.88
N LEU A 276 -2.53 1.24 -7.29
CA LEU A 276 -1.60 0.54 -8.16
C LEU A 276 -0.65 -0.31 -7.32
N THR A 277 -0.26 -1.43 -7.90
CA THR A 277 0.71 -2.37 -7.32
C THR A 277 1.70 -2.81 -8.40
N HIS A 278 2.71 -3.57 -8.00
CA HIS A 278 3.60 -4.23 -8.95
C HIS A 278 2.79 -5.07 -9.96
N LEU A 279 3.07 -4.92 -11.25
CA LEU A 279 2.32 -5.49 -12.38
C LEU A 279 0.86 -5.00 -12.50
N GLY A 280 0.50 -3.93 -11.78
CA GLY A 280 -0.75 -3.20 -11.98
C GLY A 280 -0.74 -2.38 -13.26
N HIS A 281 -1.90 -1.84 -13.64
CA HIS A 281 -2.06 -1.08 -14.88
C HIS A 281 -3.03 0.10 -14.73
N SER A 282 -2.94 1.04 -15.66
CA SER A 282 -3.93 2.11 -15.85
C SER A 282 -4.14 2.30 -17.35
N PHE A 283 -5.39 2.41 -17.82
CA PHE A 283 -5.71 2.51 -19.25
C PHE A 283 -6.27 3.87 -19.62
N PHE A 284 -5.95 4.33 -20.83
CA PHE A 284 -6.44 5.59 -21.35
C PHE A 284 -7.71 5.40 -22.17
N THR A 285 -8.67 6.30 -21.99
CA THR A 285 -9.90 6.36 -22.78
C THR A 285 -9.82 7.37 -23.92
N GLN A 286 -8.89 8.32 -23.83
CA GLN A 286 -8.66 9.39 -24.79
C GLN A 286 -7.25 9.29 -25.39
N SER A 287 -6.96 10.16 -26.36
CA SER A 287 -5.59 10.29 -26.89
C SER A 287 -4.63 10.67 -25.77
N PHE A 288 -3.47 10.03 -25.71
CA PHE A 288 -2.46 10.26 -24.69
C PHE A 288 -1.08 10.37 -25.33
N LEU A 289 -0.28 11.36 -24.94
CA LEU A 289 1.05 11.64 -25.51
C LEU A 289 1.04 11.68 -27.04
N GLY A 290 0.02 12.33 -27.61
CA GLY A 290 -0.14 12.52 -29.06
C GLY A 290 -0.59 11.28 -29.85
N SER A 291 -1.04 10.19 -29.21
CA SER A 291 -1.55 9.01 -29.92
C SER A 291 -2.78 8.39 -29.28
N ARG A 292 -3.70 7.89 -30.11
CA ARG A 292 -4.82 7.02 -29.69
C ARG A 292 -4.41 5.54 -29.56
N GLU A 293 -3.21 5.20 -30.04
CA GLU A 293 -2.64 3.85 -29.93
C GLU A 293 -1.87 3.66 -28.61
N HIS A 294 -1.59 4.73 -27.86
CA HIS A 294 -1.11 4.59 -26.50
C HIS A 294 -2.26 4.10 -25.62
N GLY A 295 -2.12 2.89 -25.08
CA GLY A 295 -3.21 2.18 -24.38
C GLY A 295 -3.24 2.39 -22.87
N GLY A 296 -2.11 2.75 -22.27
CA GLY A 296 -2.00 2.86 -20.81
C GLY A 296 -0.57 2.76 -20.30
N PHE A 297 -0.43 2.49 -19.01
CA PHE A 297 0.82 2.17 -18.35
C PHE A 297 0.74 0.79 -17.68
N LEU A 298 1.84 0.05 -17.71
CA LEU A 298 2.13 -1.07 -16.82
C LEU A 298 3.07 -0.58 -15.72
N TYR A 299 2.75 -0.86 -14.46
CA TYR A 299 3.56 -0.42 -13.32
C TYR A 299 4.44 -1.54 -12.81
N VAL A 300 5.74 -1.26 -12.69
CA VAL A 300 6.74 -2.23 -12.25
C VAL A 300 7.54 -1.70 -11.07
N SER A 301 7.94 -2.60 -10.19
CA SER A 301 8.89 -2.31 -9.11
C SER A 301 10.27 -2.60 -9.68
N PRO A 302 11.28 -1.75 -9.43
CA PRO A 302 12.62 -2.04 -9.90
C PRO A 302 13.18 -3.26 -9.16
N SER A 303 13.98 -4.04 -9.87
CA SER A 303 14.72 -5.19 -9.35
C SER A 303 16.19 -5.07 -9.76
N PHE A 304 16.54 -5.53 -10.96
CA PHE A 304 17.91 -5.56 -11.48
C PHE A 304 18.27 -4.37 -12.37
N GLN A 305 17.28 -3.54 -12.72
CA GLN A 305 17.51 -2.38 -13.57
C GLN A 305 18.37 -1.34 -12.85
N SER A 306 19.20 -0.61 -13.61
CA SER A 306 19.99 0.49 -13.05
C SER A 306 19.06 1.58 -12.49
N LEU A 307 19.39 2.09 -11.32
CA LEU A 307 18.76 3.27 -10.73
C LEU A 307 19.77 4.41 -10.56
N GLN A 308 20.94 4.28 -11.18
CA GLN A 308 22.05 5.21 -11.04
C GLN A 308 21.66 6.61 -11.55
N ASP A 309 22.08 7.64 -10.80
CA ASP A 309 21.89 9.06 -11.12
C ASP A 309 20.42 9.52 -11.22
N LEU A 310 19.47 8.70 -10.75
CA LEU A 310 18.06 9.08 -10.63
C LEU A 310 17.76 9.64 -9.24
N MET A 311 17.06 10.78 -9.18
CA MET A 311 16.57 11.37 -7.93
C MET A 311 15.25 10.72 -7.52
N LEU A 312 15.34 9.50 -6.98
CA LEU A 312 14.18 8.67 -6.67
C LEU A 312 13.30 9.29 -5.56
N PRO A 313 11.97 9.15 -5.64
CA PRO A 313 11.09 9.48 -4.52
C PRO A 313 11.34 8.52 -3.35
N ASN A 314 10.81 8.87 -2.17
CA ASN A 314 10.85 7.96 -1.03
C ASN A 314 10.10 6.66 -1.37
N PRO A 315 10.62 5.49 -1.00
CA PRO A 315 9.90 4.23 -1.19
C PRO A 315 8.61 4.18 -0.33
N PRO A 316 7.58 3.45 -0.79
CA PRO A 316 7.53 2.67 -2.04
C PRO A 316 7.24 3.54 -3.28
N TYR A 317 7.80 3.14 -4.42
CA TYR A 317 7.53 3.76 -5.73
C TYR A 317 7.47 2.72 -6.87
N LEU A 318 6.78 3.06 -7.95
CA LEU A 318 6.54 2.24 -9.13
C LEU A 318 6.94 2.97 -10.40
N PHE A 319 7.57 2.28 -11.34
CA PHE A 319 7.86 2.80 -12.68
C PHE A 319 6.70 2.51 -13.63
N GLY A 320 6.15 3.53 -14.27
CA GLY A 320 5.15 3.42 -15.33
C GLY A 320 5.82 3.21 -16.69
N VAL A 321 5.57 2.06 -17.31
CA VAL A 321 6.04 1.70 -18.67
C VAL A 321 4.88 1.81 -19.66
N LEU A 322 5.01 2.71 -20.64
CA LEU A 322 3.97 3.03 -21.62
C LEU A 322 3.64 1.83 -22.51
N LEU A 323 2.34 1.53 -22.59
CA LEU A 323 1.78 0.43 -23.35
C LEU A 323 1.16 0.89 -24.65
N GLN A 324 1.21 0.03 -25.66
CA GLN A 324 0.38 0.15 -26.85
C GLN A 324 -1.01 -0.47 -26.59
N LYS A 325 -2.02 0.00 -27.31
CA LYS A 325 -3.42 -0.40 -27.14
C LYS A 325 -3.63 -1.91 -27.27
N TRP A 326 -2.96 -2.55 -28.22
CA TRP A 326 -3.00 -4.00 -28.42
C TRP A 326 -2.40 -4.82 -27.27
N GLU A 327 -1.64 -4.19 -26.37
CA GLU A 327 -1.02 -4.87 -25.22
C GLU A 327 -1.89 -4.81 -23.96
N THR A 328 -2.93 -3.98 -23.97
CA THR A 328 -3.83 -3.79 -22.82
C THR A 328 -4.52 -5.09 -22.33
N PRO A 329 -4.93 -6.05 -23.19
CA PRO A 329 -5.49 -7.31 -22.70
C PRO A 329 -4.47 -8.13 -21.90
N TRP A 330 -3.20 -8.10 -22.33
CA TRP A 330 -2.10 -8.78 -21.65
C TRP A 330 -1.74 -8.11 -20.33
N ALA A 331 -1.70 -6.78 -20.28
CA ALA A 331 -1.50 -6.04 -19.03
C ALA A 331 -2.61 -6.30 -18.01
N LYS A 332 -3.85 -6.50 -18.48
CA LYS A 332 -4.99 -6.78 -17.62
C LYS A 332 -5.00 -8.22 -17.10
N MET A 333 -4.72 -9.18 -17.98
CA MET A 333 -4.96 -10.59 -17.67
C MET A 333 -3.70 -11.37 -17.29
N PHE A 334 -2.56 -11.06 -17.90
CA PHE A 334 -1.31 -11.79 -17.67
C PHE A 334 -0.08 -10.86 -17.77
N PRO A 335 0.06 -9.88 -16.84
CA PRO A 335 1.02 -8.79 -16.97
C PRO A 335 2.49 -9.21 -16.90
N LEU A 336 2.80 -10.32 -16.22
CA LEU A 336 4.18 -10.83 -16.13
C LEU A 336 4.75 -11.15 -17.53
N ARG A 337 3.94 -11.75 -18.40
CA ARG A 337 4.32 -12.04 -19.80
C ARG A 337 4.66 -10.75 -20.56
N LEU A 338 3.83 -9.73 -20.42
CA LEU A 338 4.05 -8.44 -21.07
C LEU A 338 5.32 -7.75 -20.55
N MET A 339 5.54 -7.78 -19.23
CA MET A 339 6.77 -7.26 -18.61
C MET A 339 8.02 -7.92 -19.20
N LEU A 340 8.07 -9.25 -19.23
CA LEU A 340 9.22 -9.99 -19.76
C LEU A 340 9.38 -9.83 -21.28
N ARG A 341 8.26 -9.73 -22.02
CA ARG A 341 8.29 -9.45 -23.47
C ARG A 341 8.87 -8.07 -23.79
N LEU A 342 8.59 -7.05 -22.95
CA LEU A 342 9.24 -5.74 -23.02
C LEU A 342 10.74 -5.86 -22.73
N GLY A 343 11.13 -6.69 -21.75
CA GLY A 343 12.54 -6.97 -21.47
C GLY A 343 13.28 -7.58 -22.65
N ALA A 344 12.67 -8.57 -23.32
CA ALA A 344 13.22 -9.17 -24.53
C ALA A 344 13.37 -8.16 -25.68
N GLU A 345 12.37 -7.29 -25.88
CA GLU A 345 12.40 -6.28 -26.94
C GLU A 345 13.59 -5.34 -26.80
N TYR A 346 13.76 -4.79 -25.60
CA TYR A 346 14.77 -3.76 -25.35
C TYR A 346 16.10 -4.33 -24.88
N ARG A 347 16.18 -5.66 -24.66
CA ARG A 347 17.34 -6.37 -24.09
C ARG A 347 17.69 -5.88 -22.68
N PHE A 348 16.67 -5.63 -21.86
CA PHE A 348 16.79 -5.25 -20.45
C PHE A 348 16.15 -6.31 -19.56
N TYR A 349 16.92 -6.83 -18.60
CA TYR A 349 16.38 -7.79 -17.64
C TYR A 349 15.88 -7.08 -16.36
N PRO A 350 14.69 -7.45 -15.84
CA PRO A 350 13.67 -8.27 -16.50
C PRO A 350 12.81 -7.47 -17.50
N CYS A 351 12.81 -6.14 -17.41
CA CYS A 351 12.13 -5.22 -18.31
C CYS A 351 12.80 -3.83 -18.29
N PRO A 352 12.60 -2.97 -19.30
CA PRO A 352 13.02 -1.57 -19.23
C PRO A 352 12.19 -0.78 -18.20
N LEU A 353 12.82 0.22 -17.57
CA LEU A 353 12.12 1.21 -16.74
C LEU A 353 11.69 2.47 -17.53
N PHE A 354 12.11 2.57 -18.80
CA PHE A 354 11.78 3.70 -19.67
C PHE A 354 10.64 3.37 -20.62
N SER A 355 9.92 4.41 -21.02
CA SER A 355 8.79 4.42 -21.92
C SER A 355 9.19 4.99 -23.28
N VAL A 356 8.76 4.34 -24.37
CA VAL A 356 9.00 4.79 -25.74
C VAL A 356 7.66 5.00 -26.44
N ARG A 357 7.42 6.23 -26.91
CA ARG A 357 6.22 6.61 -27.67
C ARG A 357 6.29 6.07 -29.10
N PHE A 358 5.13 5.83 -29.71
CA PHE A 358 4.98 5.44 -31.12
C PHE A 358 5.74 4.16 -31.53
N ARG A 359 6.10 3.30 -30.58
CA ARG A 359 6.67 1.98 -30.87
C ARG A 359 5.61 1.03 -31.43
N LYS A 360 6.05 0.00 -32.16
CA LYS A 360 5.15 -1.07 -32.58
C LYS A 360 4.63 -1.85 -31.34
N PRO A 361 3.38 -2.31 -31.36
CA PRO A 361 2.88 -3.24 -30.35
C PRO A 361 3.65 -4.56 -30.36
N LEU A 362 3.87 -5.14 -29.18
CA LEU A 362 4.56 -6.43 -29.02
C LEU A 362 3.63 -7.63 -29.11
N PHE A 363 2.33 -7.37 -29.00
CA PHE A 363 1.25 -8.32 -29.20
C PHE A 363 0.18 -7.69 -30.10
N GLY A 364 -0.49 -8.52 -30.88
CA GLY A 364 -1.67 -8.19 -31.67
C GLY A 364 -2.89 -8.94 -31.14
N GLU A 365 -3.69 -9.49 -32.06
CA GLU A 365 -4.82 -10.35 -31.69
C GLU A 365 -4.32 -11.63 -30.99
N ALA A 366 -5.01 -12.06 -29.92
CA ALA A 366 -4.56 -13.19 -29.10
C ALA A 366 -4.42 -14.52 -29.87
N GLY A 367 -5.18 -14.73 -30.96
CA GLY A 367 -5.03 -15.90 -31.83
C GLY A 367 -5.10 -17.24 -31.08
N HIS A 368 -4.16 -18.14 -31.36
CA HIS A 368 -4.10 -19.51 -30.81
C HIS A 368 -3.10 -19.68 -29.66
N THR A 369 -3.03 -18.73 -28.73
CA THR A 369 -2.23 -18.90 -27.51
C THR A 369 -2.85 -19.93 -26.55
N ILE A 370 -2.02 -20.68 -25.82
CA ILE A 370 -2.47 -21.56 -24.71
C ILE A 370 -3.28 -20.78 -23.68
N MET A 371 -3.00 -19.49 -23.52
CA MET A 371 -3.70 -18.63 -22.58
C MET A 371 -5.19 -18.49 -22.90
N THR A 372 -5.63 -18.74 -24.14
CA THR A 372 -7.06 -18.77 -24.47
C THR A 372 -7.85 -19.86 -23.74
N LEU A 373 -7.16 -20.92 -23.27
CA LEU A 373 -7.76 -21.97 -22.44
C LEU A 373 -7.80 -21.62 -20.95
N LEU A 374 -6.97 -20.66 -20.52
CA LEU A 374 -6.70 -20.35 -19.12
C LEU A 374 -7.25 -18.98 -18.70
N VAL A 375 -7.53 -18.11 -19.67
CA VAL A 375 -7.85 -16.70 -19.50
C VAL A 375 -8.95 -16.28 -20.48
N ASP A 376 -9.91 -15.50 -20.00
CA ASP A 376 -10.94 -14.89 -20.85
C ASP A 376 -10.51 -13.52 -21.38
N PHE A 377 -9.90 -13.49 -22.56
CA PHE A 377 -9.52 -12.24 -23.25
C PHE A 377 -10.71 -11.44 -23.81
N ARG A 378 -11.91 -12.02 -23.89
CA ARG A 378 -13.07 -11.37 -24.52
C ARG A 378 -13.87 -10.55 -23.53
N ASN A 379 -14.25 -11.16 -22.40
CA ASN A 379 -15.09 -10.49 -21.40
C ASN A 379 -14.34 -10.23 -20.09
N TYR A 380 -13.09 -10.67 -19.96
CA TYR A 380 -12.28 -10.51 -18.75
C TYR A 380 -12.93 -11.10 -17.50
N GLN A 381 -13.73 -12.17 -17.65
CA GLN A 381 -14.49 -12.77 -16.54
C GLN A 381 -13.62 -13.58 -15.59
N TYR A 382 -12.57 -14.21 -16.11
CA TYR A 382 -11.64 -15.01 -15.32
C TYR A 382 -10.22 -14.92 -15.86
N THR A 383 -9.27 -15.02 -14.95
CA THR A 383 -7.84 -15.13 -15.24
C THR A 383 -7.25 -16.31 -14.47
N LEU A 384 -6.01 -16.65 -14.80
CA LEU A 384 -5.23 -17.66 -14.11
C LEU A 384 -5.09 -17.28 -12.62
N PRO A 385 -5.41 -18.18 -11.67
CA PRO A 385 -5.20 -17.90 -10.25
C PRO A 385 -3.72 -17.62 -9.96
N MET A 386 -3.46 -16.61 -9.14
CA MET A 386 -2.14 -16.23 -8.68
C MET A 386 -2.05 -16.46 -7.18
N VAL A 387 -0.95 -17.06 -6.72
CA VAL A 387 -0.57 -17.14 -5.30
C VAL A 387 0.65 -16.27 -5.12
N LYS A 388 0.60 -15.30 -4.21
CA LYS A 388 1.71 -14.35 -4.04
C LYS A 388 2.98 -15.09 -3.60
N GLY A 389 4.11 -14.72 -4.20
CA GLY A 389 5.42 -15.33 -3.92
C GLY A 389 5.63 -16.74 -4.49
N LEU A 390 4.61 -17.36 -5.10
CA LEU A 390 4.78 -18.63 -5.79
C LEU A 390 5.66 -18.43 -7.03
N VAL A 391 6.71 -19.23 -7.17
CA VAL A 391 7.63 -19.18 -8.32
C VAL A 391 7.84 -20.56 -8.93
N VAL A 392 8.23 -20.59 -10.20
CA VAL A 392 8.55 -21.81 -10.94
C VAL A 392 9.98 -21.74 -11.45
N ASP A 393 10.82 -22.65 -10.98
CA ASP A 393 12.23 -22.74 -11.31
C ASP A 393 12.48 -23.90 -12.25
N MET A 394 13.25 -23.67 -13.30
CA MET A 394 13.68 -24.70 -14.23
C MET A 394 15.20 -24.79 -14.25
N GLU A 395 15.70 -25.98 -13.93
CA GLU A 395 17.10 -26.38 -13.96
C GLU A 395 17.26 -27.59 -14.89
N VAL A 396 18.50 -28.01 -15.14
CA VAL A 396 18.77 -29.21 -15.95
C VAL A 396 18.12 -30.44 -15.30
N LYS A 397 17.19 -31.07 -16.01
CA LYS A 397 16.40 -32.25 -15.57
C LYS A 397 15.55 -32.03 -14.31
N LYS A 398 15.33 -30.79 -13.88
CA LYS A 398 14.60 -30.50 -12.64
C LYS A 398 13.72 -29.27 -12.81
N THR A 399 12.45 -29.38 -12.47
CA THR A 399 11.51 -28.25 -12.35
C THR A 399 11.04 -28.17 -10.91
N CYS A 400 11.00 -26.99 -10.32
CA CYS A 400 10.58 -26.79 -8.94
C CYS A 400 9.53 -25.70 -8.84
N ILE A 401 8.35 -26.05 -8.33
CA ILE A 401 7.29 -25.10 -7.98
C ILE A 401 7.44 -24.81 -6.49
N LYS A 402 7.78 -23.57 -6.14
CA LYS A 402 8.03 -23.15 -4.77
C LYS A 402 6.87 -22.30 -4.25
N ILE A 403 6.33 -22.66 -3.10
CA ILE A 403 5.12 -22.07 -2.53
C ILE A 403 5.45 -21.55 -1.11
N PRO A 404 5.30 -20.24 -0.84
CA PRO A 404 5.49 -19.72 0.51
C PRO A 404 4.47 -20.30 1.50
N SER A 405 4.96 -20.68 2.68
CA SER A 405 4.16 -21.36 3.71
C SER A 405 2.97 -20.52 4.20
N ASN A 406 3.17 -19.23 4.47
CA ASN A 406 2.13 -18.26 4.80
C ASN A 406 1.03 -18.07 3.73
N ARG A 407 1.18 -18.63 2.53
CA ARG A 407 0.22 -18.50 1.41
C ARG A 407 -0.66 -19.74 1.24
N TYR A 408 -0.65 -20.66 2.19
CA TYR A 408 -1.49 -21.87 2.18
C TYR A 408 -2.97 -21.57 1.88
N ASN A 409 -3.57 -20.59 2.58
CA ASN A 409 -4.98 -20.25 2.38
C ASN A 409 -5.30 -19.72 0.97
N GLU A 410 -4.39 -18.94 0.37
CA GLU A 410 -4.51 -18.46 -1.00
C GLU A 410 -4.43 -19.62 -2.01
N LEU A 411 -3.47 -20.53 -1.80
CA LEU A 411 -3.33 -21.75 -2.60
C LEU A 411 -4.58 -22.61 -2.53
N MET A 412 -5.13 -22.86 -1.34
CA MET A 412 -6.34 -23.66 -1.15
C MET A 412 -7.54 -23.03 -1.86
N LYS A 413 -7.68 -21.71 -1.80
CA LYS A 413 -8.73 -20.98 -2.53
C LYS A 413 -8.59 -21.13 -4.05
N ALA A 414 -7.36 -21.12 -4.58
CA ALA A 414 -7.09 -21.37 -5.99
C ALA A 414 -7.40 -22.82 -6.39
N MET A 415 -6.94 -23.80 -5.60
CA MET A 415 -7.19 -25.23 -5.82
C MET A 415 -8.67 -25.57 -5.79
N ASN A 416 -9.44 -25.03 -4.84
CA ASN A 416 -10.87 -25.31 -4.71
C ASN A 416 -11.71 -24.71 -5.85
N LYS A 417 -11.17 -23.75 -6.60
CA LYS A 417 -11.80 -23.20 -7.82
C LYS A 417 -11.35 -23.89 -9.10
N SER A 418 -10.29 -24.69 -9.06
CA SER A 418 -9.76 -25.37 -10.23
C SER A 418 -10.56 -26.63 -10.55
N ASN A 419 -10.43 -27.11 -11.79
CA ASN A 419 -10.93 -28.43 -12.16
C ASN A 419 -10.16 -29.53 -11.39
N GLU A 420 -10.81 -30.68 -11.18
CA GLU A 420 -10.20 -31.83 -10.52
C GLU A 420 -9.02 -32.41 -11.32
N HIS A 421 -9.17 -32.48 -12.65
CA HIS A 421 -8.17 -33.03 -13.57
C HIS A 421 -7.18 -32.00 -14.13
N VAL A 422 -7.38 -30.71 -13.84
CA VAL A 422 -6.48 -29.63 -14.29
C VAL A 422 -6.20 -28.66 -13.14
N LEU A 423 -4.92 -28.53 -12.80
CA LEU A 423 -4.43 -27.56 -11.83
C LEU A 423 -3.49 -26.58 -12.53
N ALA A 424 -3.94 -25.34 -12.72
CA ALA A 424 -3.19 -24.31 -13.42
C ALA A 424 -3.11 -23.05 -12.56
N MET A 425 -1.91 -22.48 -12.42
CA MET A 425 -1.67 -21.24 -11.69
C MET A 425 -0.56 -20.43 -12.32
N GLY A 426 -0.64 -19.11 -12.15
CA GLY A 426 0.41 -18.20 -12.58
C GLY A 426 1.48 -18.07 -11.52
N ALA A 427 2.69 -17.80 -11.97
CA ALA A 427 3.85 -17.60 -11.13
C ALA A 427 4.18 -16.12 -11.00
N CYS A 428 4.77 -15.73 -9.87
CA CYS A 428 5.39 -14.43 -9.69
C CYS A 428 6.73 -14.35 -10.40
N PHE A 429 7.23 -13.12 -10.61
CA PHE A 429 8.60 -12.91 -11.05
C PHE A 429 9.57 -13.48 -10.01
N ASN A 430 10.49 -14.35 -10.45
CA ASN A 430 11.50 -14.92 -9.56
C ASN A 430 12.79 -14.09 -9.58
N GLU A 431 13.02 -13.29 -8.53
CA GLU A 431 14.27 -12.55 -8.35
C GLU A 431 15.50 -13.47 -8.16
N LEU A 432 15.33 -14.73 -7.76
CA LEU A 432 16.45 -15.67 -7.57
C LEU A 432 16.86 -16.38 -8.87
N ALA A 433 16.10 -16.24 -9.95
CA ALA A 433 16.42 -16.82 -11.24
C ALA A 433 17.40 -15.92 -12.02
N ASP A 434 18.33 -16.54 -12.75
CA ASP A 434 19.27 -15.85 -13.64
C ASP A 434 18.67 -15.57 -15.03
N SER A 435 17.53 -16.19 -15.34
CA SER A 435 16.83 -16.05 -16.60
C SER A 435 15.33 -16.33 -16.47
N HIS A 436 14.53 -15.90 -17.44
CA HIS A 436 13.10 -16.23 -17.56
C HIS A 436 12.72 -16.63 -18.97
N LEU A 437 11.75 -17.53 -19.09
CA LEU A 437 11.06 -17.79 -20.34
C LEU A 437 10.27 -16.57 -20.79
N VAL A 438 10.21 -16.35 -22.10
CA VAL A 438 9.49 -15.25 -22.72
C VAL A 438 8.67 -15.78 -23.89
N CYS A 439 7.38 -15.44 -23.90
CA CYS A 439 6.48 -15.71 -25.00
C CYS A 439 6.52 -14.54 -25.99
N ILE A 440 6.86 -14.83 -27.26
CA ILE A 440 6.90 -13.85 -28.34
C ILE A 440 5.83 -14.21 -29.36
N GLN A 441 5.01 -13.22 -29.71
CA GLN A 441 4.12 -13.31 -30.85
C GLN A 441 4.83 -12.79 -32.10
N ASN A 442 4.87 -13.60 -33.14
CA ASN A 442 5.44 -13.25 -34.43
C ASN A 442 4.41 -12.49 -35.29
N ASP A 443 4.87 -11.90 -36.40
CA ASP A 443 4.02 -11.11 -37.31
C ASP A 443 2.89 -11.94 -37.96
N ASP A 444 3.04 -13.27 -38.02
CA ASP A 444 2.03 -14.22 -38.51
C ASP A 444 0.99 -14.60 -37.43
N GLY A 445 1.12 -14.05 -36.21
CA GLY A 445 0.25 -14.31 -35.07
C GLY A 445 0.61 -15.56 -34.27
N ASN A 446 1.60 -16.35 -34.70
CA ASN A 446 2.05 -17.55 -33.98
C ASN A 446 2.94 -17.19 -32.78
N TYR A 447 2.95 -18.07 -31.78
CA TYR A 447 3.71 -17.88 -30.55
C TYR A 447 4.95 -18.76 -30.53
N GLN A 448 6.05 -18.21 -30.02
CA GLN A 448 7.30 -18.92 -29.81
C GLN A 448 7.86 -18.67 -28.42
N THR A 449 8.61 -19.66 -27.92
CA THR A 449 9.34 -19.58 -26.65
C THR A 449 10.74 -19.04 -26.90
N GLN A 450 11.11 -18.00 -26.16
CA GLN A 450 12.49 -17.54 -26.00
C GLN A 450 12.83 -17.46 -24.51
N ALA A 451 14.05 -17.01 -24.18
CA ALA A 451 14.41 -16.71 -22.81
C ALA A 451 15.34 -15.48 -22.76
N ILE A 452 15.13 -14.65 -21.74
CA ILE A 452 16.00 -13.51 -21.40
C ILE A 452 16.80 -13.84 -20.15
N SER A 453 18.00 -13.30 -20.02
CA SER A 453 18.87 -13.54 -18.87
C SER A 453 19.44 -12.23 -18.33
N ILE A 454 19.85 -12.26 -17.07
CA ILE A 454 20.77 -11.27 -16.51
C ILE A 454 22.04 -11.31 -17.39
N HIS A 455 22.54 -10.14 -17.80
CA HIS A 455 23.70 -10.05 -18.68
C HIS A 455 24.90 -10.81 -18.10
N HIS A 456 25.62 -11.52 -18.98
CA HIS A 456 26.89 -12.20 -18.69
C HIS A 456 26.85 -13.38 -17.71
N GLN A 457 25.70 -14.00 -17.45
CA GLN A 457 25.62 -15.24 -16.66
C GLN A 457 25.11 -16.42 -17.51
N PRO A 458 25.75 -17.60 -17.44
CA PRO A 458 25.20 -18.81 -18.05
C PRO A 458 23.90 -19.21 -17.32
N ARG A 459 22.92 -19.69 -18.08
CA ARG A 459 21.61 -20.05 -17.52
C ARG A 459 21.75 -21.26 -16.60
N LYS A 460 21.38 -21.10 -15.32
CA LYS A 460 21.35 -22.19 -14.34
C LYS A 460 19.93 -22.45 -13.88
N VAL A 461 19.21 -21.38 -13.54
CA VAL A 461 17.82 -21.38 -13.10
C VAL A 461 17.03 -20.44 -14.00
N THR A 462 16.13 -21.01 -14.80
CA THR A 462 15.20 -20.25 -15.65
C THR A 462 13.82 -20.22 -15.02
N GLY A 463 13.29 -19.05 -14.74
CA GLY A 463 11.93 -18.87 -14.25
C GLY A 463 10.87 -19.04 -15.34
N ALA A 464 9.72 -19.59 -14.97
CA ALA A 464 8.54 -19.68 -15.85
C ALA A 464 7.36 -18.83 -15.32
N CYS A 465 6.47 -18.40 -16.21
CA CYS A 465 5.36 -17.49 -15.90
C CYS A 465 4.11 -18.20 -15.36
N PHE A 466 3.95 -19.49 -15.63
CA PHE A 466 2.84 -20.30 -15.14
C PHE A 466 3.18 -21.79 -15.15
N PHE A 467 2.38 -22.59 -14.45
CA PHE A 467 2.40 -24.04 -14.56
C PHE A 467 1.00 -24.61 -14.80
N VAL A 468 0.93 -25.77 -15.44
CA VAL A 468 -0.29 -26.55 -15.64
C VAL A 468 -0.01 -28.02 -15.36
N PHE A 469 -0.68 -28.60 -14.37
CA PHE A 469 -0.79 -30.04 -14.23
C PHE A 469 -2.06 -30.54 -14.92
N SER A 470 -1.93 -31.59 -15.74
CA SER A 470 -3.04 -32.25 -16.41
C SER A 470 -3.07 -33.73 -16.05
N GLY A 471 -4.16 -34.18 -15.43
CA GLY A 471 -4.42 -35.58 -15.05
C GLY A 471 -4.84 -36.47 -16.23
N SER A 472 -4.45 -36.14 -17.46
CA SER A 472 -4.91 -36.79 -18.70
C SER A 472 -3.98 -37.91 -19.20
N LEU A 473 -2.88 -38.19 -18.50
CA LEU A 473 -1.93 -39.22 -18.91
C LEU A 473 -2.54 -40.61 -18.73
N LYS A 474 -2.56 -41.40 -19.82
CA LYS A 474 -3.04 -42.79 -19.79
C LYS A 474 -1.92 -43.70 -19.32
N ALA A 475 -2.23 -44.64 -18.44
CA ALA A 475 -1.29 -45.66 -17.94
C ALA A 475 -0.67 -46.51 -19.08
N SER A 476 -1.39 -46.67 -20.20
CA SER A 476 -0.90 -47.39 -21.38
C SER A 476 0.13 -46.63 -22.22
N SER A 477 0.49 -45.40 -21.86
CA SER A 477 1.42 -44.57 -22.64
C SER A 477 2.90 -44.94 -22.47
N GLY A 478 3.25 -45.73 -21.46
CA GLY A 478 4.64 -46.07 -21.12
C GLY A 478 5.42 -44.94 -20.41
N TYR A 479 4.80 -43.77 -20.23
CA TYR A 479 5.35 -42.64 -19.48
C TYR A 479 4.87 -42.66 -18.02
N LEU A 480 5.77 -42.32 -17.10
CA LEU A 480 5.42 -42.05 -15.70
C LEU A 480 4.73 -40.68 -15.57
N ALA A 481 5.34 -39.67 -16.18
CA ALA A 481 4.82 -38.33 -16.35
C ALA A 481 5.55 -37.66 -17.53
N LYS A 482 4.94 -36.62 -18.11
CA LYS A 482 5.55 -35.86 -19.21
C LYS A 482 5.57 -34.38 -18.87
N THR A 483 6.75 -33.78 -18.91
CA THR A 483 6.93 -32.34 -18.79
C THR A 483 7.22 -31.71 -20.16
N SER A 484 6.76 -30.49 -20.38
CA SER A 484 6.93 -29.75 -21.62
C SER A 484 6.86 -28.24 -21.36
N ILE A 485 7.63 -27.48 -22.13
CA ILE A 485 7.51 -26.01 -22.14
C ILE A 485 6.43 -25.63 -23.14
N VAL A 486 5.50 -24.79 -22.72
CA VAL A 486 4.44 -24.25 -23.58
C VAL A 486 4.48 -22.73 -23.45
N GLU A 487 4.90 -22.05 -24.51
CA GLU A 487 5.12 -20.60 -24.52
C GLU A 487 6.10 -20.16 -23.43
N ASP A 488 5.64 -19.53 -22.35
CA ASP A 488 6.47 -19.10 -21.21
C ASP A 488 6.12 -19.83 -19.90
N GLY A 489 5.40 -20.95 -19.98
CA GLY A 489 5.04 -21.78 -18.84
C GLY A 489 5.44 -23.24 -18.99
N VAL A 490 5.21 -24.00 -17.92
CA VAL A 490 5.48 -25.44 -17.85
C VAL A 490 4.17 -26.23 -17.80
N MET A 491 4.03 -27.22 -18.67
CA MET A 491 2.92 -28.17 -18.63
C MET A 491 3.42 -29.56 -18.25
N VAL A 492 2.83 -30.14 -17.20
CA VAL A 492 3.15 -31.46 -16.68
C VAL A 492 1.91 -32.36 -16.78
N GLN A 493 2.00 -33.39 -17.61
CA GLN A 493 0.96 -34.40 -17.77
C GLN A 493 1.25 -35.58 -16.83
N ILE A 494 0.29 -35.90 -15.98
CA ILE A 494 0.35 -36.93 -14.95
C ILE A 494 -0.89 -37.81 -15.00
N THR A 495 -0.85 -38.97 -14.33
CA THR A 495 -2.03 -39.82 -14.19
C THR A 495 -3.07 -39.18 -13.26
N ALA A 496 -4.33 -39.60 -13.35
CA ALA A 496 -5.37 -39.16 -12.42
C ALA A 496 -5.01 -39.48 -10.95
N GLU A 497 -4.48 -40.67 -10.69
CA GLU A 497 -4.01 -41.08 -9.36
C GLU A 497 -2.91 -40.17 -8.81
N THR A 498 -1.95 -39.77 -9.66
CA THR A 498 -0.87 -38.84 -9.26
C THR A 498 -1.43 -37.44 -9.00
N MET A 499 -2.44 -37.01 -9.76
CA MET A 499 -3.13 -35.73 -9.53
C MET A 499 -3.82 -35.73 -8.16
N ASP A 500 -4.52 -36.79 -7.80
CA ASP A 500 -5.19 -36.91 -6.50
C ASP A 500 -4.19 -36.88 -5.35
N ALA A 501 -3.08 -37.62 -5.49
CA ALA A 501 -1.99 -37.62 -4.52
C ALA A 501 -1.33 -36.23 -4.37
N LEU A 502 -1.08 -35.52 -5.48
CA LEU A 502 -0.56 -34.16 -5.47
C LEU A 502 -1.51 -33.20 -4.73
N ARG A 503 -2.81 -33.25 -5.05
CA ARG A 503 -3.80 -32.39 -4.39
C ARG A 503 -3.89 -32.68 -2.91
N GLN A 504 -3.79 -33.94 -2.50
CA GLN A 504 -3.78 -34.33 -1.10
C GLN A 504 -2.52 -33.82 -0.37
N ALA A 505 -1.34 -33.98 -0.97
CA ALA A 505 -0.10 -33.46 -0.39
C ALA A 505 -0.15 -31.94 -0.19
N LEU A 506 -0.70 -31.20 -1.16
CA LEU A 506 -0.89 -29.75 -1.03
C LEU A 506 -1.86 -29.37 0.10
N ARG A 507 -2.95 -30.12 0.30
CA ARG A 507 -3.87 -29.91 1.45
C ARG A 507 -3.22 -30.22 2.79
N ASP A 508 -2.32 -31.19 2.82
CA ASP A 508 -1.58 -31.57 4.01
C ASP A 508 -0.34 -30.68 4.24
N MET A 509 -0.12 -29.67 3.40
CA MET A 509 1.06 -28.79 3.41
C MET A 509 2.38 -29.59 3.37
N LYS A 510 2.41 -30.63 2.52
CA LYS A 510 3.57 -31.50 2.31
C LYS A 510 4.15 -31.28 0.92
N ASP A 511 5.47 -31.39 0.86
CA ASP A 511 6.21 -31.44 -0.39
C ASP A 511 5.78 -32.67 -1.23
N PHE A 512 5.85 -32.52 -2.55
CA PHE A 512 5.51 -33.58 -3.49
C PHE A 512 6.53 -33.65 -4.62
N SER A 513 6.84 -34.85 -5.09
CA SER A 513 7.81 -35.07 -6.18
C SER A 513 7.24 -36.02 -7.22
N ILE A 514 7.45 -35.68 -8.49
CA ILE A 514 6.98 -36.45 -9.66
C ILE A 514 8.20 -36.77 -10.51
N THR A 515 8.39 -38.05 -10.82
CA THR A 515 9.39 -38.49 -11.78
C THR A 515 8.77 -38.53 -13.18
N CYS A 516 9.32 -37.74 -14.10
CA CYS A 516 8.94 -37.67 -15.50
C CYS A 516 9.89 -38.49 -16.38
N GLY A 517 9.39 -38.93 -17.53
CA GLY A 517 10.12 -39.77 -18.48
C GLY A 517 9.49 -41.15 -18.65
N TRP A 518 10.21 -42.01 -19.37
CA TRP A 518 9.81 -43.39 -19.60
C TRP A 518 10.07 -44.25 -18.36
N ALA A 519 9.18 -45.21 -18.09
CA ALA A 519 9.33 -46.11 -16.95
C ALA A 519 10.62 -46.94 -17.00
N ASP A 520 11.09 -47.28 -18.21
CA ASP A 520 12.21 -48.22 -18.42
C ASP A 520 13.58 -47.54 -18.66
N GLN A 521 13.68 -46.21 -18.55
CA GLN A 521 14.93 -45.46 -18.84
C GLN A 521 15.29 -44.45 -17.74
N GLU A 522 16.06 -44.87 -16.73
CA GLU A 522 16.47 -44.00 -15.61
C GLU A 522 17.35 -42.81 -16.06
N TYR A 523 18.22 -42.99 -17.07
CA TYR A 523 19.17 -41.94 -17.48
C TYR A 523 18.52 -40.71 -18.15
N SER A 524 17.27 -40.82 -18.62
CA SER A 524 16.51 -39.74 -19.26
C SER A 524 15.41 -39.15 -18.36
N GLN A 525 15.34 -39.54 -17.08
CA GLN A 525 14.34 -39.03 -16.17
C GLN A 525 14.57 -37.56 -15.80
N GLU A 526 13.46 -36.84 -15.68
CA GLU A 526 13.40 -35.46 -15.19
C GLU A 526 12.52 -35.44 -13.95
N HIS A 527 12.77 -34.51 -13.02
CA HIS A 527 12.02 -34.44 -11.77
C HIS A 527 11.25 -33.13 -11.67
N VAL A 528 9.98 -33.22 -11.27
CA VAL A 528 9.15 -32.07 -10.91
C VAL A 528 8.93 -32.10 -9.41
N HIS A 529 9.39 -31.07 -8.70
CA HIS A 529 9.21 -30.91 -7.27
C HIS A 529 8.22 -29.80 -6.99
N ILE A 530 7.38 -30.01 -5.98
CA ILE A 530 6.50 -29.00 -5.41
C ILE A 530 6.92 -28.86 -3.95
N GLN A 531 7.41 -27.68 -3.59
CA GLN A 531 8.07 -27.44 -2.30
C GLN A 531 7.40 -26.29 -1.55
N TRP A 532 7.11 -26.52 -0.28
CA TRP A 532 6.81 -25.45 0.65
C TRP A 532 8.12 -24.82 1.11
N ILE A 533 8.23 -23.50 0.94
CA ILE A 533 9.39 -22.72 1.33
C ILE A 533 9.06 -21.81 2.50
N ASP A 534 10.08 -21.18 3.07
CA ASP A 534 9.93 -20.12 4.05
C ASP A 534 9.01 -19.01 3.50
N ASP A 535 8.38 -18.31 4.43
CA ASP A 535 7.44 -17.23 4.13
C ASP A 535 8.05 -16.15 3.23
N ASP A 536 7.21 -15.50 2.43
CA ASP A 536 7.62 -14.48 1.45
C ASP A 536 8.04 -13.13 2.06
N HIS A 537 8.45 -13.10 3.35
CA HIS A 537 8.80 -11.90 4.12
C HIS A 537 9.86 -11.03 3.44
N ASN A 538 10.78 -11.65 2.68
CA ASN A 538 11.92 -11.00 2.03
C ASN A 538 11.57 -9.99 0.91
N PHE A 539 10.28 -9.79 0.60
CA PHE A 539 9.86 -8.92 -0.51
C PHE A 539 9.00 -7.72 -0.09
N PHE A 540 8.74 -7.53 1.21
CA PHE A 540 7.90 -6.42 1.67
C PHE A 540 8.70 -5.16 2.00
N ASN A 541 8.11 -4.01 1.67
CA ASN A 541 8.49 -2.70 2.22
C ASN A 541 9.98 -2.32 2.07
N LYS A 542 10.64 -2.80 1.00
CA LYS A 542 12.04 -2.46 0.65
C LYS A 542 12.25 -0.92 0.72
N GLY A 543 13.24 -0.50 1.50
CA GLY A 543 13.65 0.88 1.75
C GLY A 543 12.71 1.72 2.62
N VAL A 544 11.58 1.18 3.10
CA VAL A 544 10.63 1.93 3.92
C VAL A 544 11.18 2.08 5.34
N ILE A 545 11.07 3.29 5.90
CA ILE A 545 11.52 3.59 7.27
C ILE A 545 10.40 4.21 8.11
N SER A 546 10.48 4.00 9.43
CA SER A 546 9.58 4.60 10.41
C SER A 546 9.69 6.13 10.40
N PRO A 547 8.58 6.89 10.34
CA PRO A 547 8.60 8.32 10.55
C PRO A 547 8.91 8.72 12.00
N ILE A 548 8.90 7.79 12.96
CA ILE A 548 9.11 8.06 14.39
C ILE A 548 10.61 8.16 14.70
N ASP A 549 11.37 7.15 14.28
CA ASP A 549 12.77 6.96 14.69
C ASP A 549 13.70 6.50 13.55
N GLY A 550 13.20 6.43 12.31
CA GLY A 550 13.99 6.04 11.15
C GLY A 550 14.34 4.55 11.08
N LYS A 551 13.76 3.70 11.95
CA LYS A 551 13.95 2.24 11.89
C LYS A 551 13.45 1.67 10.57
N SER A 552 14.16 0.65 10.07
CA SER A 552 13.75 -0.07 8.87
C SER A 552 12.41 -0.78 9.09
N MET A 553 11.52 -0.68 8.09
CA MET A 553 10.28 -1.43 7.98
C MET A 553 10.36 -2.53 6.91
N GLU A 554 11.56 -2.79 6.38
CA GLU A 554 11.78 -3.88 5.44
C GLU A 554 11.40 -5.21 6.08
N PHE A 555 10.76 -6.07 5.29
CA PHE A 555 10.33 -7.41 5.70
C PHE A 555 9.26 -7.45 6.80
N ILE A 556 8.75 -6.29 7.23
CA ILE A 556 7.65 -6.20 8.18
C ILE A 556 6.32 -6.26 7.43
N THR A 557 5.41 -7.11 7.89
CA THR A 557 4.05 -7.20 7.34
C THR A 557 3.28 -5.92 7.62
N SER A 558 2.64 -5.37 6.57
CA SER A 558 1.78 -4.19 6.68
C SER A 558 0.42 -4.39 6.02
N VAL A 559 -0.58 -3.67 6.55
CA VAL A 559 -1.94 -3.61 6.01
C VAL A 559 -2.25 -2.17 5.62
N ARG A 560 -2.55 -1.95 4.34
CA ARG A 560 -2.99 -0.65 3.84
C ARG A 560 -4.46 -0.41 4.13
N ILE A 561 -4.79 0.83 4.47
CA ILE A 561 -6.09 1.25 4.95
C ILE A 561 -6.68 2.26 3.97
N PHE A 562 -7.69 1.83 3.20
CA PHE A 562 -8.33 2.66 2.17
C PHE A 562 -9.60 3.36 2.64
N HIS A 563 -10.25 2.83 3.69
CA HIS A 563 -11.45 3.40 4.30
C HIS A 563 -11.18 3.81 5.75
N GLY A 564 -9.98 4.31 6.00
CA GLY A 564 -9.53 4.73 7.33
C GLY A 564 -10.36 5.89 7.85
N SER A 565 -10.40 6.05 9.16
CA SER A 565 -11.06 7.22 9.75
C SER A 565 -10.33 8.50 9.33
N GLU A 566 -11.06 9.41 8.67
CA GLU A 566 -10.58 10.75 8.31
C GLU A 566 -11.18 11.78 9.27
N PHE A 567 -10.34 12.69 9.75
CA PHE A 567 -10.78 13.78 10.62
C PHE A 567 -10.35 15.11 10.05
N LYS A 568 -11.28 16.07 10.02
CA LYS A 568 -11.08 17.40 9.45
C LYS A 568 -11.10 18.44 10.57
N ALA A 569 -10.09 19.31 10.60
CA ALA A 569 -9.99 20.42 11.53
C ALA A 569 -9.07 21.51 10.93
N ASP A 570 -9.38 22.78 11.18
CA ASP A 570 -8.56 23.94 10.76
C ASP A 570 -8.15 23.97 9.27
N GLY A 571 -9.06 23.55 8.39
CA GLY A 571 -8.80 23.48 6.94
C GLY A 571 -7.89 22.32 6.51
N LYS A 572 -7.52 21.43 7.44
CA LYS A 572 -6.67 20.26 7.22
C LYS A 572 -7.48 18.97 7.41
N VAL A 573 -6.95 17.87 6.88
CA VAL A 573 -7.45 16.51 7.15
C VAL A 573 -6.29 15.61 7.59
N ILE A 574 -6.51 14.85 8.66
CA ILE A 574 -5.61 13.76 9.07
C ILE A 574 -6.20 12.43 8.62
N ARG A 575 -5.37 11.61 7.97
CA ARG A 575 -5.75 10.30 7.42
C ARG A 575 -4.82 9.21 7.90
N TRP A 576 -5.37 8.10 8.34
CA TRP A 576 -4.66 6.85 8.60
C TRP A 576 -4.57 6.01 7.32
N THR A 577 -3.35 5.64 6.89
CA THR A 577 -3.13 4.99 5.60
C THR A 577 -2.57 3.57 5.71
N GLU A 578 -1.87 3.24 6.78
CA GLU A 578 -1.18 1.95 6.91
C GLU A 578 -0.92 1.58 8.37
N VAL A 579 -0.83 0.28 8.65
CA VAL A 579 -0.35 -0.27 9.92
C VAL A 579 0.68 -1.39 9.66
N PHE A 580 1.76 -1.39 10.44
CA PHE A 580 2.83 -2.38 10.46
C PHE A 580 2.74 -3.22 11.74
N PHE A 581 3.00 -4.52 11.65
CA PHE A 581 3.02 -5.44 12.81
C PHE A 581 4.47 -5.90 13.06
N LEU A 582 5.13 -5.32 14.07
CA LEU A 582 6.60 -5.37 14.25
C LEU A 582 7.09 -6.59 15.04
N GLN A 583 6.28 -7.14 15.94
CA GLN A 583 6.65 -8.34 16.70
C GLN A 583 5.54 -9.37 16.62
N SER A 584 5.87 -10.49 15.98
CA SER A 584 5.22 -11.79 16.13
C SER A 584 6.28 -12.91 16.06
N GLU A 585 7.53 -12.61 16.46
CA GLU A 585 8.68 -13.49 16.17
C GLU A 585 8.85 -14.70 17.10
N ASP A 586 8.11 -14.79 18.21
CA ASP A 586 8.28 -15.88 19.21
C ASP A 586 7.09 -16.86 19.31
N GLN A 587 6.17 -16.89 18.34
CA GLN A 587 5.12 -17.94 18.30
C GLN A 587 5.36 -18.96 17.18
N PRO A 588 5.86 -20.17 17.50
CA PRO A 588 6.07 -21.22 16.50
C PRO A 588 4.77 -21.88 16.01
N ASN A 589 3.57 -21.31 16.27
CA ASN A 589 2.28 -21.85 15.81
C ASN A 589 1.07 -20.89 16.02
N GLY A 590 1.22 -19.59 15.77
CA GLY A 590 0.13 -18.62 15.95
C GLY A 590 0.09 -17.58 14.85
N LEU A 591 -0.53 -17.93 13.71
CA LEU A 591 -0.98 -16.95 12.73
C LEU A 591 -2.10 -16.10 13.37
N SER A 592 -1.77 -15.12 14.21
CA SER A 592 -2.73 -14.07 14.56
C SER A 592 -3.01 -13.30 13.26
N ASP A 593 -4.19 -13.49 12.69
CA ASP A 593 -4.62 -12.82 11.47
C ASP A 593 -4.59 -11.31 11.77
N PRO A 594 -4.06 -10.44 10.89
CA PRO A 594 -4.23 -8.99 11.03
C PRO A 594 -5.68 -8.56 11.32
N ALA A 595 -6.67 -9.37 10.92
CA ALA A 595 -8.08 -9.20 11.29
C ALA A 595 -8.37 -9.28 12.81
N ASP A 596 -7.60 -10.04 13.58
CA ASP A 596 -7.83 -10.28 15.01
C ASP A 596 -7.56 -9.03 15.86
N HIS A 597 -6.66 -8.15 15.40
CA HIS A 597 -6.34 -6.88 16.06
C HIS A 597 -7.09 -5.67 15.50
N SER A 598 -7.90 -5.86 14.44
CA SER A 598 -8.56 -4.78 13.67
C SER A 598 -9.28 -3.75 14.54
N ARG A 599 -10.10 -4.20 15.50
CA ARG A 599 -10.88 -3.31 16.38
C ARG A 599 -10.01 -2.46 17.30
N LEU A 600 -8.92 -3.02 17.84
CA LEU A 600 -8.02 -2.27 18.70
C LEU A 600 -7.25 -1.24 17.88
N THR A 601 -6.72 -1.64 16.73
CA THR A 601 -6.00 -0.77 15.80
C THR A 601 -6.87 0.41 15.36
N GLU A 602 -8.14 0.18 15.01
CA GLU A 602 -9.10 1.25 14.66
C GLU A 602 -9.36 2.22 15.81
N ASN A 603 -9.53 1.72 17.04
CA ASN A 603 -9.78 2.57 18.21
C ASN A 603 -8.56 3.43 18.55
N VAL A 604 -7.36 2.86 18.45
CA VAL A 604 -6.08 3.58 18.62
C VAL A 604 -5.93 4.65 17.55
N ALA A 605 -6.16 4.30 16.28
CA ALA A 605 -6.09 5.24 15.17
C ALA A 605 -7.04 6.43 15.36
N ARG A 606 -8.29 6.15 15.76
CA ARG A 606 -9.29 7.17 16.06
C ARG A 606 -8.86 8.08 17.19
N ALA A 607 -8.38 7.52 18.30
CA ALA A 607 -7.95 8.31 19.46
C ALA A 607 -6.76 9.23 19.13
N PHE A 608 -5.82 8.74 18.32
CA PHE A 608 -4.71 9.53 17.81
C PHE A 608 -5.18 10.72 16.96
N CYS A 609 -6.02 10.46 15.95
CA CYS A 609 -6.53 11.52 15.09
C CYS A 609 -7.31 12.58 15.87
N VAL A 610 -8.21 12.17 16.79
CA VAL A 610 -9.00 13.09 17.61
C VAL A 610 -8.14 13.98 18.48
N ALA A 611 -7.08 13.44 19.10
CA ALA A 611 -6.16 14.24 19.92
C ALA A 611 -5.37 15.26 19.10
N LEU A 612 -5.01 14.93 17.85
CA LEU A 612 -4.24 15.84 17.00
C LEU A 612 -5.09 16.82 16.20
N CYS A 613 -6.42 16.64 16.12
CA CYS A 613 -7.32 17.54 15.42
C CYS A 613 -7.09 19.04 15.73
N PRO A 614 -6.97 19.47 17.00
CA PRO A 614 -6.74 20.89 17.33
C PRO A 614 -5.37 21.44 16.89
N HIS A 615 -4.46 20.56 16.48
CA HIS A 615 -3.05 20.86 16.23
C HIS A 615 -2.67 20.69 14.75
N LEU A 616 -3.58 20.27 13.88
CA LEU A 616 -3.25 19.89 12.49
C LEU A 616 -2.61 21.03 11.70
N LYS A 617 -3.10 22.27 11.89
CA LYS A 617 -2.53 23.44 11.22
C LYS A 617 -1.10 23.71 11.68
N LEU A 618 -0.86 23.71 12.99
CA LEU A 618 0.47 23.95 13.57
C LEU A 618 1.46 22.85 13.16
N LEU A 619 1.06 21.58 13.28
CA LEU A 619 1.88 20.43 12.85
C LEU A 619 2.28 20.54 11.37
N LYS A 620 1.36 20.99 10.51
CA LYS A 620 1.64 21.17 9.08
C LYS A 620 2.61 22.33 8.84
N GLU A 621 2.44 23.47 9.53
CA GLU A 621 3.33 24.63 9.46
C GLU A 621 4.75 24.31 9.99
N GLU A 622 4.87 23.40 10.95
CA GLU A 622 6.14 22.87 11.45
C GLU A 622 6.77 21.79 10.54
N GLY A 623 6.13 21.47 9.39
CA GLY A 623 6.64 20.51 8.42
C GLY A 623 6.40 19.03 8.78
N MET A 624 5.57 18.74 9.78
CA MET A 624 5.21 17.39 10.21
C MET A 624 3.98 16.86 9.45
N ALA A 625 4.16 16.55 8.16
CA ALA A 625 3.09 16.07 7.31
C ALA A 625 2.87 14.54 7.35
N LYS A 626 3.90 13.76 7.71
CA LYS A 626 3.84 12.31 7.90
C LYS A 626 4.10 11.99 9.37
N LEU A 627 3.16 11.34 10.02
CA LEU A 627 3.22 11.01 11.45
C LEU A 627 3.24 9.49 11.63
N GLY A 628 3.87 9.03 12.70
CA GLY A 628 3.80 7.64 13.14
C GLY A 628 3.34 7.54 14.59
N LEU A 629 2.62 6.45 14.89
CA LEU A 629 2.26 6.04 16.24
C LEU A 629 2.63 4.56 16.41
N ARG A 630 3.62 4.25 17.24
CA ARG A 630 3.97 2.88 17.62
C ARG A 630 3.34 2.56 18.96
N VAL A 631 2.58 1.49 19.04
CA VAL A 631 1.94 1.00 20.28
C VAL A 631 2.55 -0.35 20.64
N THR A 632 2.96 -0.48 21.90
CA THR A 632 3.51 -1.70 22.49
C THR A 632 2.53 -2.19 23.56
N LEU A 633 2.10 -3.45 23.40
CA LEU A 633 1.17 -4.13 24.29
C LEU A 633 1.81 -5.44 24.74
N GLU A 634 2.59 -5.38 25.81
CA GLU A 634 3.23 -6.55 26.43
C GLU A 634 2.71 -6.75 27.86
N SER A 635 2.95 -7.94 28.41
CA SER A 635 2.48 -8.29 29.77
C SER A 635 3.05 -7.38 30.87
N ASP A 636 4.24 -6.82 30.65
CA ASP A 636 5.00 -5.97 31.57
C ASP A 636 5.22 -4.54 31.05
N GLN A 637 5.13 -4.31 29.73
CA GLN A 637 5.28 -3.00 29.09
C GLN A 637 4.08 -2.63 28.22
N VAL A 638 3.36 -1.58 28.62
CA VAL A 638 2.25 -1.02 27.84
C VAL A 638 2.53 0.46 27.63
N GLY A 639 2.57 0.91 26.37
CA GLY A 639 2.89 2.30 26.05
C GLY A 639 2.80 2.63 24.56
N TYR A 640 3.09 3.88 24.24
CA TYR A 640 3.14 4.35 22.86
C TYR A 640 4.33 5.30 22.62
N LEU A 641 4.73 5.40 21.36
CA LEU A 641 5.65 6.41 20.84
C LEU A 641 4.98 7.12 19.67
N ALA A 642 5.07 8.44 19.61
CA ALA A 642 4.57 9.23 18.50
C ALA A 642 5.69 10.12 17.95
N GLY A 643 5.80 10.22 16.62
CA GLY A 643 6.87 10.98 16.00
C GLY A 643 6.63 11.33 14.53
N SER A 644 7.49 12.18 14.01
CA SER A 644 7.53 12.65 12.63
C SER A 644 8.96 12.97 12.23
N ASN A 645 9.30 12.80 10.95
CA ASN A 645 10.63 13.13 10.42
C ASN A 645 11.81 12.47 11.18
N GLY A 646 11.59 11.28 11.75
CA GLY A 646 12.59 10.55 12.53
C GLY A 646 12.86 11.15 13.92
N GLN A 647 11.94 11.97 14.44
CA GLN A 647 12.01 12.58 15.75
C GLN A 647 10.68 12.41 16.51
N PRO A 648 10.71 12.34 17.86
CA PRO A 648 9.50 12.31 18.67
C PRO A 648 8.71 13.63 18.56
N LEU A 649 7.39 13.56 18.73
CA LEU A 649 6.56 14.76 18.80
C LEU A 649 6.90 15.61 20.04
N LEU A 650 6.74 16.92 19.92
CA LEU A 650 6.97 17.87 21.01
C LEU A 650 6.05 17.59 22.22
N SER A 651 6.55 17.90 23.42
CA SER A 651 5.91 17.54 24.69
C SER A 651 4.51 18.11 24.90
N HIS A 652 4.19 19.25 24.28
CA HIS A 652 2.85 19.82 24.37
C HIS A 652 1.79 18.98 23.64
N TYR A 653 2.14 18.32 22.52
CA TYR A 653 1.26 17.39 21.82
C TYR A 653 1.06 16.09 22.60
N LEU A 654 2.10 15.62 23.30
CA LEU A 654 2.07 14.37 24.06
C LEU A 654 1.06 14.41 25.22
N ARG A 655 0.83 15.57 25.84
CA ARG A 655 -0.18 15.70 26.91
C ARG A 655 -1.60 15.41 26.45
N ASP A 656 -1.96 15.91 25.26
CA ASP A 656 -3.28 15.69 24.69
C ASP A 656 -3.42 14.24 24.21
N LEU A 657 -2.35 13.68 23.63
CA LEU A 657 -2.26 12.26 23.27
C LEU A 657 -2.39 11.33 24.47
N ASP A 658 -1.76 11.65 25.60
CA ASP A 658 -1.86 10.86 26.84
C ASP A 658 -3.31 10.74 27.31
N SER A 659 -4.04 11.86 27.27
CA SER A 659 -5.44 11.91 27.73
C SER A 659 -6.38 11.02 26.91
N THR A 660 -6.06 10.78 25.63
CA THR A 660 -6.92 10.01 24.71
C THR A 660 -6.43 8.58 24.49
N LEU A 661 -5.11 8.37 24.34
CA LEU A 661 -4.53 7.08 23.99
C LEU A 661 -4.41 6.13 25.18
N ILE A 662 -3.96 6.61 26.34
CA ILE A 662 -3.72 5.78 27.52
C ILE A 662 -4.96 4.95 27.90
N PRO A 663 -6.19 5.51 27.97
CA PRO A 663 -7.39 4.73 28.27
C PRO A 663 -7.69 3.64 27.24
N VAL A 664 -7.46 3.93 25.95
CA VAL A 664 -7.73 3.00 24.84
C VAL A 664 -6.73 1.86 24.84
N ILE A 665 -5.44 2.17 24.98
CA ILE A 665 -4.35 1.21 25.04
C ILE A 665 -4.52 0.29 26.25
N HIS A 666 -4.80 0.82 27.44
CA HIS A 666 -5.04 -0.02 28.62
C HIS A 666 -6.28 -0.92 28.50
N ARG A 667 -7.36 -0.40 27.91
CA ARG A 667 -8.55 -1.22 27.64
C ARG A 667 -8.22 -2.35 26.65
N GLY A 668 -7.44 -2.05 25.61
CA GLY A 668 -6.95 -3.03 24.64
C GLY A 668 -6.06 -4.10 25.28
N ALA A 669 -5.08 -3.69 26.11
CA ALA A 669 -4.19 -4.60 26.83
C ALA A 669 -4.94 -5.57 27.76
N CYS A 670 -6.07 -5.15 28.34
CA CYS A 670 -6.92 -6.02 29.15
C CYS A 670 -7.76 -7.01 28.33
N GLN A 671 -7.93 -6.78 27.02
CA GLN A 671 -8.74 -7.60 26.12
C GLN A 671 -7.89 -8.56 25.26
N LEU A 672 -6.58 -8.36 25.22
CA LEU A 672 -5.66 -9.28 24.55
C LEU A 672 -5.60 -10.61 25.31
N SER A 673 -6.12 -11.67 24.68
CA SER A 673 -5.94 -13.05 25.11
C SER A 673 -4.66 -13.69 24.55
N GLU A 674 -4.04 -13.04 23.56
CA GLU A 674 -2.90 -13.55 22.80
C GLU A 674 -1.73 -12.58 22.89
N GLY A 675 -0.55 -13.12 23.22
CA GLY A 675 0.79 -12.60 22.92
C GLY A 675 1.15 -11.14 23.24
N PRO A 676 2.45 -10.80 23.21
CA PRO A 676 2.87 -9.40 23.05
C PRO A 676 2.53 -8.92 21.64
N VAL A 677 2.02 -7.69 21.51
CA VAL A 677 1.72 -7.05 20.22
C VAL A 677 2.43 -5.71 20.12
N VAL A 678 3.26 -5.55 19.07
CA VAL A 678 3.84 -4.27 18.70
C VAL A 678 3.37 -3.88 17.31
N MET A 679 2.71 -2.73 17.20
CA MET A 679 2.19 -2.23 15.93
C MET A 679 2.55 -0.76 15.72
N GLU A 680 2.79 -0.36 14.48
CA GLU A 680 3.03 1.04 14.10
C GLU A 680 2.05 1.51 13.04
N LEU A 681 1.31 2.57 13.34
CA LEU A 681 0.32 3.19 12.47
C LEU A 681 0.91 4.43 11.81
N VAL A 682 0.63 4.63 10.52
CA VAL A 682 1.12 5.76 9.73
C VAL A 682 -0.04 6.70 9.35
N PHE A 683 0.15 8.00 9.59
CA PHE A 683 -0.84 9.04 9.32
C PHE A 683 -0.26 10.16 8.46
N TYR A 684 -1.13 10.83 7.71
CA TYR A 684 -0.77 12.01 6.90
C TYR A 684 -1.69 13.18 7.19
N ILE A 685 -1.10 14.39 7.27
CA ILE A 685 -1.82 15.67 7.33
C ILE A 685 -1.84 16.32 5.95
N LEU A 686 -3.05 16.55 5.43
CA LEU A 686 -3.31 17.05 4.08
C LEU A 686 -4.15 18.32 4.12
N GLU A 687 -4.11 19.07 3.03
CA GLU A 687 -5.05 20.16 2.75
C GLU A 687 -6.41 19.58 2.35
N ILE A 688 -7.50 20.25 2.74
CA ILE A 688 -8.84 19.90 2.27
C ILE A 688 -8.99 20.36 0.82
N LEU A 689 -9.26 19.40 -0.07
CA LEU A 689 -9.62 19.69 -1.46
C LEU A 689 -11.14 19.90 -1.57
N SER A 690 -11.54 20.83 -2.45
CA SER A 690 -12.92 21.25 -2.72
C SER A 690 -13.34 20.95 -4.15
#